data_AF-A0A0F9YDS4-F1
#
_entry.id   AF-A0A0F9YDS4-F1
#
_cell.length_a   1.000
_cell.length_b   1.000
_cell.length_c   1.000
_cell.angle_alpha   90.00
_cell.angle_beta   90.00
_cell.angle_gamma   90.00
#
_symmetry.space_group_name_H-M   'P 1'
#
loop_
_entity.id
_entity.type
_entity.pdbx_description
1 polymer ?
#
loop_
_entity_poly.entity_id
_entity_poly.type
_entity_poly.pdbx_seq_one_letter_code
_entity_poly.pdbx_strand_id
1 'polypeptide(L)'
;MKNLYEIIPMIYYFLEKIIGSKEFILLVSIISILIKSFIFFILISRVLKSNKIIKPLILLFLVIIGSIISDFTWIVTILQKLFLINIEYKYLRFLTRFSWSFYVIYYQALALFIETLSNKINSIELRQKIFVTISSFFAIFFIGLGLYQFNCYDPSMRPQIEISMLTFSPIYMTLILMPISLFYTIKKIRKKNIPRILQRQLKVFTQFIVTPILFADLIQTYPFTFIASNLTNTYAAVGISSILITYGIFHCMRKIMDIRFLNFERHVQAQNKMQKLYFVDDFKTVLDKFSQTTTTSELENITQDFFKDAFSIPKNRTRLHIKLLNTSKENTENVYSRNSYELLIDNFINNYNSETNVGIFLRKNKIIITDELEFSNFYDETDEYHRFLQLMNKISADIFIPIFENESFNKNIDPEDIDLKKLSSMNISGYIIVDRYARINNKNKNAPFYSDIERDQMLVYSNYLGNLIKLLQTRSLNQIINNEKKLKEDLSSKQEELNQYRESLEYFLRNNENNKNNANKKIGIIFYKNKKFEFENQAAQEFIPVELNIHNGHPITKKLKKIATKAIEYKSQQTCFINDRTGENIIATAIPNSEKNNAIIITYYPGASDILNKKTGLLKDRTKNNFLLYLETTKSGKLVNNFIPLENENVLNFKIDFLITALNKKNILIDSCPQDAIQIAEIITKTNSCKSIYTISLKKPCKNLDVPIKLFGINHILETNPENTKPLLEILDKTGILFIKNVHFLDIETQEYLYEFIRYGFFKEFRSMKKTFSDVKIIFSSNINLQEAVNKNEFSKELFSELKKACIKVPSIKTFNNNELENLITGYTEQAIKTEELQYILELTELEKRKIINSSPESFYELKNNIQKILIKKSKPKNTIQETIIQKNHAQIPNKNFETKTELKLATNFSTTYDLKDKELIEAIKLGKNALKDIKIMSMLWTKFKNQNKIASLLGVNRSSINRRCKEYNLFE
;
A
#
# COMPACT_ATOMS: atom_id res chain seq x y z
N MET A 1 41.71 45.81 -16.00
CA MET A 1 41.07 47.06 -15.52
C MET A 1 40.99 48.13 -16.61
N LYS A 2 42.09 48.54 -17.29
CA LYS A 2 42.05 49.53 -18.39
C LYS A 2 41.15 49.13 -19.59
N ASN A 3 41.19 47.87 -20.05
CA ASN A 3 40.33 47.43 -21.16
C ASN A 3 38.83 47.38 -20.81
N LEU A 4 38.45 47.20 -19.54
CA LEU A 4 37.03 47.26 -19.14
C LEU A 4 36.48 48.69 -19.23
N TYR A 5 37.33 49.70 -18.99
CA TYR A 5 36.95 51.11 -19.05
C TYR A 5 36.73 51.63 -20.48
N GLU A 6 37.32 50.97 -21.50
CA GLU A 6 37.09 51.28 -22.92
C GLU A 6 35.93 50.48 -23.53
N ILE A 7 35.71 49.26 -23.04
CA ILE A 7 34.61 48.39 -23.49
C ILE A 7 33.24 48.90 -22.99
N ILE A 8 33.16 49.42 -21.75
CA ILE A 8 31.89 49.91 -21.19
C ILE A 8 31.29 51.09 -22.01
N PRO A 9 32.05 52.13 -22.37
CA PRO A 9 31.57 53.19 -23.25
C PRO A 9 31.19 52.70 -24.65
N MET A 10 31.92 51.73 -25.20
CA MET A 10 31.64 51.16 -26.52
C MET A 10 30.34 50.34 -26.53
N ILE A 11 30.11 49.53 -25.49
CA ILE A 11 28.86 48.81 -25.27
C ILE A 11 27.73 49.80 -25.01
N TYR A 12 27.97 50.85 -24.22
CA TYR A 12 26.98 51.90 -23.96
C TYR A 12 26.57 52.62 -25.24
N TYR A 13 27.53 53.04 -26.07
CA TYR A 13 27.26 53.69 -27.36
C TYR A 13 26.53 52.76 -28.34
N PHE A 14 26.91 51.48 -28.37
CA PHE A 14 26.24 50.47 -29.19
C PHE A 14 24.79 50.23 -28.73
N LEU A 15 24.55 50.13 -27.42
CA LEU A 15 23.22 50.03 -26.84
C LEU A 15 22.40 51.29 -27.07
N GLU A 16 22.97 52.49 -26.91
CA GLU A 16 22.31 53.77 -27.18
C GLU A 16 21.87 53.86 -28.65
N LYS A 17 22.72 53.42 -29.59
CA LYS A 17 22.40 53.42 -31.02
C LYS A 17 21.30 52.42 -31.39
N ILE A 18 21.29 51.24 -30.77
CA ILE A 18 20.25 50.22 -31.00
C ILE A 18 18.92 50.66 -30.37
N ILE A 19 18.94 51.07 -29.10
CA ILE A 19 17.73 51.43 -28.34
C ILE A 19 17.15 52.75 -28.86
N GLY A 20 17.99 53.67 -29.36
CA GLY A 20 17.58 54.93 -30.00
C GLY A 20 17.10 54.79 -31.44
N SER A 21 17.16 53.61 -32.04
CA SER A 21 16.74 53.37 -33.42
C SER A 21 15.20 53.39 -33.58
N LYS A 22 14.73 53.76 -34.77
CA LYS A 22 13.27 53.78 -35.07
C LYS A 22 12.73 52.36 -35.19
N GLU A 23 13.56 51.46 -35.71
CA GLU A 23 13.31 50.03 -35.87
C GLU A 23 13.07 49.36 -34.52
N PHE A 24 13.80 49.76 -33.48
CA PHE A 24 13.62 49.26 -32.12
C PHE A 24 12.23 49.57 -31.55
N ILE A 25 11.76 50.83 -31.60
CA ILE A 25 10.40 51.13 -31.13
C ILE A 25 9.38 50.37 -31.95
N LEU A 26 9.53 50.31 -33.28
CA LEU A 26 8.57 49.62 -34.13
C LEU A 26 8.42 48.16 -33.68
N LEU A 27 9.53 47.46 -33.44
CA LEU A 27 9.53 46.10 -32.93
C LEU A 27 8.87 46.00 -31.54
N VAL A 28 9.25 46.89 -30.61
CA VAL A 28 8.72 46.89 -29.24
C VAL A 28 7.22 47.18 -29.21
N SER A 29 6.75 48.16 -29.98
CA SER A 29 5.33 48.56 -30.04
C SER A 29 4.47 47.48 -30.68
N ILE A 30 4.95 46.77 -31.72
CA ILE A 30 4.27 45.60 -32.29
C ILE A 30 4.13 44.49 -31.24
N ILE A 31 5.22 44.14 -30.56
CA ILE A 31 5.21 43.11 -29.50
C ILE A 31 4.25 43.52 -28.37
N SER A 32 4.29 44.80 -27.97
CA SER A 32 3.42 45.39 -26.95
C SER A 32 1.94 45.25 -27.31
N ILE A 33 1.53 45.62 -28.54
CA ILE A 33 0.14 45.45 -28.99
C ILE A 33 -0.27 43.99 -29.03
N LEU A 34 0.58 43.08 -29.52
CA LEU A 34 0.26 41.65 -29.58
C LEU A 34 -0.01 41.08 -28.19
N ILE A 35 0.86 41.39 -27.22
CA ILE A 35 0.69 40.95 -25.82
C ILE A 35 -0.56 41.58 -25.20
N LYS A 36 -0.76 42.91 -25.33
CA LYS A 36 -1.92 43.61 -24.76
C LYS A 36 -3.24 43.12 -25.36
N SER A 37 -3.28 42.87 -26.67
CA SER A 37 -4.46 42.34 -27.37
C SER A 37 -4.77 40.90 -26.95
N PHE A 38 -3.74 40.07 -26.75
CA PHE A 38 -3.90 38.72 -26.22
C PHE A 38 -4.49 38.74 -24.80
N ILE A 39 -3.99 39.61 -23.92
CA ILE A 39 -4.50 39.79 -22.56
C ILE A 39 -5.95 40.30 -22.58
N PHE A 40 -6.26 41.27 -23.45
CA PHE A 40 -7.61 41.80 -23.65
C PHE A 40 -8.59 40.69 -24.06
N PHE A 41 -8.20 39.82 -25.00
CA PHE A 41 -9.00 38.68 -25.45
C PHE A 41 -9.23 37.65 -24.33
N ILE A 42 -8.22 37.32 -23.53
CA ILE A 42 -8.36 36.43 -22.37
C ILE A 42 -9.38 36.99 -21.37
N LEU A 43 -9.28 38.28 -21.05
CA LEU A 43 -10.20 38.93 -20.11
C LEU A 43 -11.64 38.92 -20.64
N ILE A 44 -11.85 39.24 -21.92
CA ILE A 44 -13.18 39.18 -22.55
C ILE A 44 -13.74 37.76 -22.50
N SER A 45 -12.95 36.75 -22.85
CA SER A 45 -13.38 35.34 -22.82
C SER A 45 -13.81 34.90 -21.41
N ARG A 46 -13.14 35.40 -20.36
CA ARG A 46 -13.51 35.12 -18.97
C ARG A 46 -14.78 35.88 -18.53
N VAL A 47 -14.96 37.11 -18.99
CA VAL A 47 -16.15 37.92 -18.71
C VAL A 47 -17.40 37.30 -19.32
N LEU A 48 -17.31 36.79 -20.55
CA LEU A 48 -18.42 36.07 -21.20
C LEU A 48 -18.86 34.81 -20.43
N LYS A 49 -17.98 34.25 -19.59
CA LYS A 49 -18.30 33.11 -18.72
C LYS A 49 -18.87 33.52 -17.35
N SER A 50 -18.78 34.81 -16.98
CA SER A 50 -19.24 35.32 -15.69
C SER A 50 -20.51 36.17 -15.86
N ASN A 51 -21.59 35.81 -15.15
CA ASN A 51 -22.88 36.51 -15.28
C ASN A 51 -22.96 37.89 -14.59
N LYS A 52 -21.86 38.40 -13.99
CA LYS A 52 -21.82 39.71 -13.31
C LYS A 52 -20.79 40.63 -13.95
N ILE A 53 -21.23 41.75 -14.55
CA ILE A 53 -20.35 42.84 -14.99
C ILE A 53 -20.07 43.76 -13.79
N ILE A 54 -18.84 43.79 -13.31
CA ILE A 54 -18.42 44.59 -12.15
C ILE A 54 -17.76 45.89 -12.65
N LYS A 55 -18.09 47.06 -12.07
CA LYS A 55 -17.53 48.38 -12.48
C LYS A 55 -16.01 48.43 -12.69
N PRO A 56 -15.16 47.81 -11.83
CA PRO A 56 -13.70 47.81 -12.04
C PRO A 56 -13.27 47.12 -13.33
N LEU A 57 -14.05 46.18 -13.85
CA LEU A 57 -13.80 45.52 -15.13
C LEU A 57 -13.87 46.51 -16.30
N ILE A 58 -14.89 47.37 -16.31
CA ILE A 58 -15.08 48.39 -17.35
C ILE A 58 -13.91 49.37 -17.33
N LEU A 59 -13.48 49.79 -16.14
CA LEU A 59 -12.31 50.65 -15.97
C LEU A 59 -11.03 49.97 -16.47
N LEU A 60 -10.83 48.68 -16.19
CA LEU A 60 -9.70 47.91 -16.69
C LEU A 60 -9.70 47.82 -18.23
N PHE A 61 -10.87 47.65 -18.86
CA PHE A 61 -10.96 47.66 -20.32
C PHE A 61 -10.59 49.01 -20.93
N LEU A 62 -11.04 50.11 -20.33
CA LEU A 62 -10.65 51.45 -20.75
C LEU A 62 -9.13 51.67 -20.67
N VAL A 63 -8.49 51.15 -19.61
CA VAL A 63 -7.02 51.17 -19.45
C VAL A 63 -6.32 50.40 -20.57
N ILE A 64 -6.77 49.19 -20.89
CA ILE A 64 -6.13 48.36 -21.93
C ILE A 64 -6.35 48.97 -23.33
N ILE A 65 -7.57 49.43 -23.64
CA ILE A 65 -7.92 50.05 -24.92
C ILE A 65 -7.09 51.33 -25.15
N GLY A 66 -7.01 52.21 -24.14
CA GLY A 66 -6.22 53.44 -24.24
C GLY A 66 -4.74 53.16 -24.52
N SER A 67 -4.19 52.11 -23.89
CA SER A 67 -2.80 51.69 -24.13
C SER A 67 -2.57 51.12 -25.54
N ILE A 68 -3.52 50.35 -26.08
CA ILE A 68 -3.44 49.79 -27.45
C ILE A 68 -3.50 50.92 -28.50
N ILE A 69 -4.38 51.91 -28.32
CA ILE A 69 -4.51 53.06 -29.23
C ILE A 69 -3.22 53.89 -29.25
N SER A 70 -2.57 54.06 -28.09
CA SER A 70 -1.28 54.74 -27.99
C SER A 70 -0.20 54.02 -28.79
N ASP A 71 -0.03 52.72 -28.59
CA ASP A 71 0.96 51.92 -29.33
C ASP A 71 0.66 51.89 -30.84
N PHE A 72 -0.63 51.79 -31.22
CA PHE A 72 -1.04 51.78 -32.63
C PHE A 72 -0.66 53.09 -33.33
N THR A 73 -0.84 54.21 -32.65
CA THR A 73 -0.42 55.52 -33.15
C THR A 73 1.09 55.56 -33.38
N TRP A 74 1.89 55.04 -32.45
CA TRP A 74 3.35 54.93 -32.61
C TRP A 74 3.74 54.08 -33.81
N ILE A 75 3.11 52.92 -34.01
CA ILE A 75 3.37 52.05 -35.16
C ILE A 75 3.11 52.79 -36.48
N VAL A 76 1.94 53.42 -36.64
CA VAL A 76 1.58 54.12 -37.87
C VAL A 76 2.53 55.29 -38.13
N THR A 77 2.89 56.07 -37.11
CA THR A 77 3.84 57.21 -37.25
C THR A 77 5.26 56.78 -37.62
N ILE A 78 5.71 55.61 -37.16
CA ILE A 78 7.06 55.10 -37.45
C ILE A 78 7.08 54.39 -38.80
N LEU A 79 6.03 53.64 -39.16
CA LEU A 79 5.90 52.98 -40.47
C LEU A 79 5.96 53.99 -41.63
N GLN A 80 5.29 55.13 -41.49
CA GLN A 80 5.38 56.21 -42.48
C GLN A 80 6.82 56.74 -42.63
N LYS A 81 7.58 56.82 -41.53
CA LYS A 81 8.96 57.31 -41.51
C LYS A 81 9.99 56.30 -42.03
N LEU A 82 9.71 54.99 -41.94
CA LEU A 82 10.65 53.91 -42.30
C LEU A 82 10.40 53.31 -43.69
N PHE A 83 9.14 53.08 -44.06
CA PHE A 83 8.76 52.33 -45.27
C PHE A 83 8.15 53.20 -46.38
N LEU A 84 8.18 54.54 -46.26
CA LEU A 84 7.65 55.49 -47.27
C LEU A 84 6.18 55.20 -47.67
N ILE A 85 5.38 54.59 -46.78
CA ILE A 85 3.96 54.35 -47.02
C ILE A 85 3.27 55.71 -47.11
N ASN A 86 2.62 55.98 -48.26
CA ASN A 86 2.09 57.29 -48.63
C ASN A 86 0.74 57.58 -47.93
N ILE A 87 0.73 57.58 -46.59
CA ILE A 87 -0.43 58.01 -45.80
C ILE A 87 -0.44 59.54 -45.79
N GLU A 88 -1.55 60.16 -46.19
CA GLU A 88 -1.67 61.62 -46.09
C GLU A 88 -1.50 62.07 -44.62
N TYR A 89 -0.71 63.11 -44.40
CA TYR A 89 -0.39 63.65 -43.07
C TYR A 89 -1.63 63.99 -42.22
N LYS A 90 -2.75 64.31 -42.89
CA LYS A 90 -4.06 64.54 -42.32
C LYS A 90 -4.56 63.36 -41.45
N TYR A 91 -4.48 62.13 -41.95
CA TYR A 91 -4.92 60.94 -41.21
C TYR A 91 -4.00 60.64 -40.03
N LEU A 92 -2.68 60.82 -40.20
CA LEU A 92 -1.71 60.64 -39.12
C LEU A 92 -1.96 61.63 -37.97
N ARG A 93 -2.26 62.88 -38.33
CA ARG A 93 -2.47 63.94 -37.35
C ARG A 93 -3.79 63.79 -36.59
N PHE A 94 -4.82 63.34 -37.29
CA PHE A 94 -6.07 62.93 -36.65
C PHE A 94 -5.83 61.80 -35.65
N LEU A 95 -5.11 60.74 -36.06
CA LEU A 95 -4.81 59.59 -35.20
C LEU A 95 -4.00 59.98 -33.96
N THR A 96 -3.01 60.87 -34.10
CA THR A 96 -2.20 61.37 -32.98
C THR A 96 -3.01 62.21 -31.99
N ARG A 97 -3.87 63.12 -32.46
CA ARG A 97 -4.78 63.90 -31.59
C ARG A 97 -5.80 63.01 -30.89
N PHE A 98 -6.32 62.00 -31.58
CA PHE A 98 -7.21 61.00 -31.00
C PHE A 98 -6.50 60.18 -29.90
N SER A 99 -5.24 59.80 -30.13
CA SER A 99 -4.39 59.13 -29.15
C SER A 99 -4.19 59.92 -27.87
N TRP A 100 -3.99 61.24 -27.96
CA TRP A 100 -3.86 62.11 -26.77
C TRP A 100 -5.14 62.16 -25.93
N SER A 101 -6.31 62.09 -26.56
CA SER A 101 -7.58 61.95 -25.83
C SER A 101 -7.65 60.60 -25.07
N PHE A 102 -7.26 59.51 -25.73
CA PHE A 102 -7.21 58.19 -25.08
C PHE A 102 -6.16 58.08 -23.98
N TYR A 103 -5.06 58.82 -24.07
CA TYR A 103 -4.06 58.94 -22.99
C TYR A 103 -4.68 59.57 -21.73
N VAL A 104 -5.51 60.61 -21.89
CA VAL A 104 -6.25 61.23 -20.78
C VAL A 104 -7.27 60.24 -20.18
N ILE A 105 -8.03 59.55 -21.03
CA ILE A 105 -9.01 58.53 -20.60
C ILE A 105 -8.31 57.39 -19.85
N TYR A 106 -7.14 56.96 -20.34
CA TYR A 106 -6.32 55.92 -19.75
C TYR A 106 -5.92 56.25 -18.30
N TYR A 107 -5.37 57.45 -18.06
CA TYR A 107 -4.93 57.86 -16.73
C TYR A 107 -6.10 58.05 -15.75
N GLN A 108 -7.21 58.63 -16.22
CA GLN A 108 -8.42 58.77 -15.40
C GLN A 108 -9.05 57.42 -15.05
N ALA A 109 -9.10 56.48 -16.01
CA ALA A 109 -9.62 55.14 -15.78
C ALA A 109 -8.72 54.36 -14.80
N LEU A 110 -7.40 54.51 -14.89
CA LEU A 110 -6.44 53.88 -13.99
C LEU A 110 -6.59 54.40 -12.55
N ALA A 111 -6.72 55.72 -12.36
CA ALA A 111 -6.94 56.32 -11.04
C ALA A 111 -8.25 55.83 -10.38
N LEU A 112 -9.34 55.80 -11.15
CA LEU A 112 -10.63 55.28 -10.69
C LEU A 112 -10.56 53.78 -10.40
N PHE A 113 -9.83 53.00 -11.20
CA PHE A 113 -9.70 51.55 -11.01
C PHE A 113 -9.09 51.21 -9.64
N ILE A 114 -7.97 51.84 -9.28
CA ILE A 114 -7.28 51.56 -8.02
C ILE A 114 -8.13 52.00 -6.82
N GLU A 115 -8.82 53.15 -6.93
CA GLU A 115 -9.69 53.63 -5.85
C GLU A 115 -10.96 52.78 -5.68
N THR A 116 -11.60 52.37 -6.79
CA THR A 116 -12.80 51.53 -6.75
C THR A 116 -12.53 50.13 -6.20
N LEU A 117 -11.34 49.57 -6.45
CA LEU A 117 -10.93 48.32 -5.77
C LEU A 117 -10.87 48.49 -4.25
N SER A 118 -10.45 49.66 -3.74
CA SER A 118 -10.32 49.92 -2.30
C SER A 118 -11.63 50.33 -1.60
N ASN A 119 -12.68 50.66 -2.36
CA ASN A 119 -13.90 51.25 -1.84
C ASN A 119 -15.05 50.26 -1.78
N LYS A 120 -15.72 50.24 -0.61
CA LYS A 120 -16.90 49.41 -0.33
C LYS A 120 -18.16 49.91 -1.05
N ILE A 121 -18.22 51.20 -1.38
CA ILE A 121 -19.41 51.87 -1.92
C ILE A 121 -19.17 52.20 -3.39
N ASN A 122 -20.15 51.86 -4.23
CA ASN A 122 -20.17 52.07 -5.67
C ASN A 122 -20.22 53.55 -6.13
N SER A 123 -20.10 54.52 -5.22
CA SER A 123 -20.20 55.95 -5.49
C SER A 123 -18.82 56.60 -5.64
N ILE A 124 -18.72 57.50 -6.61
CA ILE A 124 -17.51 58.27 -6.90
C ILE A 124 -17.41 59.43 -5.90
N GLU A 125 -16.30 59.52 -5.16
CA GLU A 125 -16.02 60.60 -4.21
C GLU A 125 -15.99 61.98 -4.93
N LEU A 126 -16.37 63.07 -4.26
CA LEU A 126 -16.43 64.43 -4.83
C LEU A 126 -15.10 64.82 -5.51
N ARG A 127 -13.96 64.49 -4.91
CA ARG A 127 -12.61 64.69 -5.47
C ARG A 127 -12.48 64.07 -6.86
N GLN A 128 -12.91 62.82 -7.01
CA GLN A 128 -12.83 62.11 -8.28
C GLN A 128 -13.80 62.68 -9.31
N LYS A 129 -14.95 63.24 -8.89
CA LYS A 129 -15.84 63.99 -9.82
C LYS A 129 -15.12 65.21 -10.39
N ILE A 130 -14.42 65.98 -9.55
CA ILE A 130 -13.62 67.13 -9.99
C ILE A 130 -12.53 66.67 -10.98
N PHE A 131 -11.80 65.62 -10.66
CA PHE A 131 -10.78 65.09 -11.56
C PHE A 131 -11.35 64.61 -12.90
N VAL A 132 -12.48 63.90 -12.90
CA VAL A 132 -13.17 63.48 -14.13
C VAL A 132 -13.60 64.69 -14.95
N THR A 133 -14.08 65.78 -14.34
CA THR A 133 -14.47 66.99 -15.09
C THR A 133 -13.28 67.65 -15.78
N ILE A 134 -12.14 67.77 -15.10
CA ILE A 134 -10.91 68.34 -15.67
C ILE A 134 -10.36 67.44 -16.78
N SER A 135 -10.30 66.13 -16.54
CA SER A 135 -9.85 65.14 -17.53
C SER A 135 -10.77 65.12 -18.75
N SER A 136 -12.09 65.20 -18.56
CA SER A 136 -13.07 65.27 -19.65
C SER A 136 -12.88 66.51 -20.52
N PHE A 137 -12.58 67.67 -19.91
CA PHE A 137 -12.27 68.89 -20.64
C PHE A 137 -11.08 68.71 -21.59
N PHE A 138 -9.97 68.12 -21.10
CA PHE A 138 -8.82 67.81 -21.95
C PHE A 138 -9.16 66.81 -23.07
N ALA A 139 -9.90 65.74 -22.76
CA ALA A 139 -10.27 64.71 -23.74
C ALA A 139 -11.18 65.28 -24.84
N ILE A 140 -12.18 66.08 -24.48
CA ILE A 140 -13.10 66.74 -25.41
C ILE A 140 -12.33 67.77 -26.25
N PHE A 141 -11.40 68.52 -25.66
CA PHE A 141 -10.57 69.47 -26.38
C PHE A 141 -9.74 68.78 -27.49
N PHE A 142 -9.06 67.67 -27.19
CA PHE A 142 -8.28 66.93 -28.20
C PHE A 142 -9.15 66.28 -29.28
N ILE A 143 -10.33 65.75 -28.94
CA ILE A 143 -11.29 65.23 -29.92
C ILE A 143 -11.83 66.35 -30.81
N GLY A 144 -12.20 67.49 -30.22
CA GLY A 144 -12.68 68.68 -30.91
C GLY A 144 -11.64 69.23 -31.89
N LEU A 145 -10.37 69.30 -31.49
CA LEU A 145 -9.27 69.67 -32.39
C LEU A 145 -9.06 68.66 -33.53
N GLY A 146 -9.24 67.37 -33.26
CA GLY A 146 -9.18 66.32 -34.27
C GLY A 146 -10.22 66.50 -35.37
N LEU A 147 -11.46 66.86 -34.99
CA LEU A 147 -12.58 67.04 -35.92
C LEU A 147 -12.56 68.41 -36.62
N TYR A 148 -12.30 69.50 -35.89
CA TYR A 148 -12.35 70.86 -36.42
C TYR A 148 -11.19 71.18 -37.38
N GLN A 149 -9.98 70.68 -37.08
CA GLN A 149 -8.78 70.91 -37.89
C GLN A 149 -8.31 69.63 -38.58
N PHE A 150 -9.24 68.87 -39.17
CA PHE A 150 -8.91 67.64 -39.88
C PHE A 150 -8.02 67.92 -41.12
N ASN A 151 -8.24 69.02 -41.84
CA ASN A 151 -7.49 69.37 -43.07
C ASN A 151 -6.15 70.11 -42.84
N CYS A 152 -5.48 69.90 -41.70
CA CYS A 152 -4.23 70.61 -41.38
C CYS A 152 -2.99 69.87 -41.90
N TYR A 153 -2.50 70.28 -43.08
CA TYR A 153 -1.34 69.68 -43.75
C TYR A 153 0.02 70.12 -43.16
N ASP A 154 0.13 71.36 -42.67
CA ASP A 154 1.41 71.94 -42.25
C ASP A 154 1.66 71.98 -40.71
N PRO A 155 2.89 71.74 -40.22
CA PRO A 155 3.24 71.85 -38.81
C PRO A 155 3.17 73.27 -38.23
N SER A 156 3.35 74.29 -39.07
CA SER A 156 3.39 75.72 -38.69
C SER A 156 2.01 76.32 -38.42
N MET A 157 0.94 75.73 -38.96
CA MET A 157 -0.45 76.18 -38.74
C MET A 157 -1.07 75.65 -37.44
N ARG A 158 -0.25 75.25 -36.45
CA ARG A 158 -0.74 74.78 -35.15
C ARG A 158 -1.32 75.95 -34.35
N PRO A 159 -2.53 75.84 -33.81
CA PRO A 159 -2.99 76.81 -32.82
C PRO A 159 -2.07 76.75 -31.60
N GLN A 160 -1.63 77.91 -31.10
CA GLN A 160 -0.76 78.00 -29.91
C GLN A 160 -1.39 77.35 -28.67
N ILE A 161 -2.72 77.30 -28.62
CA ILE A 161 -3.50 76.64 -27.57
C ILE A 161 -3.28 75.12 -27.57
N GLU A 162 -3.07 74.49 -28.73
CA GLU A 162 -2.78 73.04 -28.83
C GLU A 162 -1.44 72.70 -28.14
N ILE A 163 -0.41 73.52 -28.35
CA ILE A 163 0.91 73.33 -27.73
C ILE A 163 0.81 73.51 -26.21
N SER A 164 0.07 74.52 -25.76
CA SER A 164 -0.17 74.76 -24.34
C SER A 164 -0.91 73.59 -23.69
N MET A 165 -1.99 73.10 -24.31
CA MET A 165 -2.75 71.95 -23.77
C MET A 165 -1.94 70.65 -23.80
N LEU A 166 -1.06 70.47 -24.79
CA LEU A 166 -0.17 69.30 -24.87
C LEU A 166 0.90 69.30 -23.77
N THR A 167 1.35 70.46 -23.29
CA THR A 167 2.28 70.55 -22.16
C THR A 167 1.57 70.38 -20.82
N PHE A 168 0.40 71.01 -20.62
CA PHE A 168 -0.31 70.95 -19.34
C PHE A 168 -0.99 69.59 -19.07
N SER A 169 -1.49 68.90 -20.09
CA SER A 169 -2.24 67.65 -19.91
C SER A 169 -1.40 66.53 -19.23
N PRO A 170 -0.20 66.16 -19.73
CA PRO A 170 0.64 65.15 -19.09
C PRO A 170 1.10 65.54 -17.68
N ILE A 171 1.37 66.84 -17.44
CA ILE A 171 1.75 67.37 -16.12
C ILE A 171 0.62 67.15 -15.12
N TYR A 172 -0.62 67.49 -15.49
CA TYR A 172 -1.78 67.26 -14.65
C TYR A 172 -1.98 65.76 -14.33
N MET A 173 -1.84 64.88 -15.33
CA MET A 173 -2.02 63.43 -15.11
C MET A 173 -0.96 62.82 -14.20
N THR A 174 0.31 63.17 -14.41
CA THR A 174 1.45 62.56 -13.71
C THR A 174 1.72 63.15 -12.33
N LEU A 175 1.55 64.47 -12.14
CA LEU A 175 1.86 65.13 -10.85
C LEU A 175 0.65 65.38 -9.95
N ILE A 176 -0.55 65.48 -10.49
CA ILE A 176 -1.76 65.80 -9.70
C ILE A 176 -2.64 64.56 -9.56
N LEU A 177 -3.19 64.05 -10.66
CA LEU A 177 -4.22 63.01 -10.64
C LEU A 177 -3.73 61.70 -9.99
N MET A 178 -2.62 61.16 -10.48
CA MET A 178 -2.13 59.84 -10.07
C MET A 178 -1.48 59.82 -8.68
N PRO A 179 -0.62 60.78 -8.28
CA PRO A 179 -0.04 60.78 -6.94
C PRO A 179 -1.08 60.93 -5.85
N ILE A 180 -2.11 61.75 -6.06
CA ILE A 180 -3.19 61.94 -5.08
C ILE A 180 -4.00 60.64 -4.92
N SER A 181 -4.40 59.99 -6.01
CA SER A 181 -5.13 58.71 -5.95
C SER A 181 -4.28 57.58 -5.35
N LEU A 182 -2.98 57.51 -5.66
CA LEU A 182 -2.03 56.60 -5.01
C LEU A 182 -1.91 56.83 -3.50
N PHE A 183 -1.82 58.09 -3.07
CA PHE A 183 -1.71 58.41 -1.65
C PHE A 183 -2.92 57.89 -0.85
N TYR A 184 -4.14 58.11 -1.37
CA TYR A 184 -5.36 57.63 -0.72
C TYR A 184 -5.45 56.10 -0.69
N THR A 185 -5.07 55.43 -1.77
CA THR A 185 -5.10 53.97 -1.84
C THR A 185 -4.07 53.33 -0.90
N ILE A 186 -2.85 53.86 -0.82
CA ILE A 186 -1.83 53.44 0.15
C ILE A 186 -2.30 53.68 1.59
N LYS A 187 -2.92 54.82 1.88
CA LYS A 187 -3.50 55.12 3.20
C LYS A 187 -4.60 54.13 3.58
N LYS A 188 -5.42 53.69 2.61
CA LYS A 188 -6.47 52.69 2.81
C LYS A 188 -5.90 51.28 3.01
N ILE A 189 -4.88 50.87 2.24
CA ILE A 189 -4.20 49.57 2.40
C ILE A 189 -3.61 49.40 3.81
N ARG A 190 -3.16 50.50 4.43
CA ARG A 190 -2.63 50.49 5.80
C ARG A 190 -3.72 50.36 6.88
N LYS A 191 -5.00 50.57 6.57
CA LYS A 191 -6.11 50.35 7.52
C LYS A 191 -6.49 48.87 7.54
N LYS A 192 -6.79 48.32 8.73
CA LYS A 192 -7.17 46.90 8.93
C LYS A 192 -8.50 46.47 8.31
N ASN A 193 -9.27 47.38 7.71
CA ASN A 193 -10.64 47.09 7.26
C ASN A 193 -10.71 46.42 5.87
N ILE A 194 -9.57 46.16 5.22
CA ILE A 194 -9.51 45.59 3.87
C ILE A 194 -9.08 44.12 3.96
N PRO A 195 -9.77 43.18 3.27
CA PRO A 195 -9.36 41.77 3.21
C PRO A 195 -7.93 41.58 2.69
N ARG A 196 -7.21 40.58 3.21
CA ARG A 196 -5.80 40.33 2.85
C ARG A 196 -5.59 40.05 1.37
N ILE A 197 -6.53 39.34 0.73
CA ILE A 197 -6.54 39.08 -0.72
C ILE A 197 -6.46 40.40 -1.49
N LEU A 198 -7.36 41.34 -1.17
CA LEU A 198 -7.43 42.65 -1.82
C LEU A 198 -6.19 43.51 -1.53
N GLN A 199 -5.67 43.49 -0.30
CA GLN A 199 -4.43 44.18 0.05
C GLN A 199 -3.26 43.72 -0.83
N ARG A 200 -3.15 42.40 -1.08
CA ARG A 200 -2.10 41.85 -1.94
C ARG A 200 -2.31 42.21 -3.40
N GLN A 201 -3.54 42.17 -3.91
CA GLN A 201 -3.86 42.61 -5.27
C GLN A 201 -3.46 44.08 -5.47
N LEU A 202 -3.89 44.97 -4.58
CA LEU A 202 -3.58 46.41 -4.63
C LEU A 202 -2.07 46.68 -4.52
N LYS A 203 -1.36 45.96 -3.65
CA LYS A 203 0.11 46.08 -3.53
C LYS A 203 0.84 45.67 -4.81
N VAL A 204 0.40 44.59 -5.47
CA VAL A 204 0.99 44.14 -6.74
C VAL A 204 0.69 45.15 -7.85
N PHE A 205 -0.56 45.63 -7.97
CA PHE A 205 -0.93 46.66 -8.96
C PHE A 205 -0.10 47.95 -8.77
N THR A 206 -0.03 48.47 -7.55
CA THR A 206 0.71 49.71 -7.27
C THR A 206 2.19 49.56 -7.55
N GLN A 207 2.82 48.47 -7.09
CA GLN A 207 4.27 48.25 -7.22
C GLN A 207 4.73 47.96 -8.67
N PHE A 208 3.97 47.18 -9.44
CA PHE A 208 4.43 46.66 -10.74
C PHE A 208 3.79 47.32 -11.97
N ILE A 209 2.65 47.97 -11.83
CA ILE A 209 2.00 48.71 -12.92
C ILE A 209 2.17 50.20 -12.68
N VAL A 210 1.61 50.72 -11.57
CA VAL A 210 1.42 52.15 -11.41
C VAL A 210 2.73 52.90 -11.21
N THR A 211 3.61 52.42 -10.33
CA THR A 211 4.90 53.09 -10.07
C THR A 211 5.82 53.09 -11.30
N PRO A 212 6.00 51.98 -12.04
CA PRO A 212 6.80 52.00 -13.27
C PRO A 212 6.23 52.91 -14.36
N ILE A 213 4.88 52.92 -14.55
CA ILE A 213 4.23 53.82 -15.51
C ILE A 213 4.52 55.28 -15.18
N LEU A 214 4.30 55.69 -13.93
CA LEU A 214 4.52 57.07 -13.52
C LEU A 214 5.98 57.47 -13.66
N PHE A 215 6.91 56.58 -13.30
CA PHE A 215 8.33 56.85 -13.43
C PHE A 215 8.75 57.00 -14.90
N ALA A 216 8.27 56.12 -15.78
CA ALA A 216 8.59 56.17 -17.20
C ALA A 216 8.02 57.43 -17.88
N ASP A 217 6.78 57.78 -17.60
CA ASP A 217 6.14 58.97 -18.17
C ASP A 217 6.71 60.28 -17.57
N LEU A 218 7.14 60.28 -16.30
CA LEU A 218 7.86 61.41 -15.71
C LEU A 218 9.23 61.64 -16.38
N ILE A 219 9.98 60.57 -16.69
CA ILE A 219 11.26 60.68 -17.43
C ILE A 219 11.04 61.22 -18.85
N GLN A 220 9.93 60.86 -19.49
CA GLN A 220 9.60 61.32 -20.84
C GLN A 220 9.11 62.77 -20.87
N THR A 221 8.35 63.20 -19.86
CA THR A 221 7.74 64.54 -19.80
C THR A 221 8.67 65.59 -19.22
N TYR A 222 9.58 65.19 -18.32
CA TYR A 222 10.58 66.06 -17.71
C TYR A 222 12.00 65.64 -18.11
N PRO A 223 12.71 66.44 -18.91
CA PRO A 223 14.15 66.26 -19.06
C PRO A 223 14.80 66.71 -17.75
N PHE A 224 14.93 65.80 -16.79
CA PHE A 224 15.76 66.04 -15.62
C PHE A 224 17.17 66.35 -16.12
N THR A 225 17.67 67.56 -15.85
CA THR A 225 18.98 68.05 -16.34
C THR A 225 20.17 67.18 -15.92
N PHE A 226 19.96 66.25 -14.98
CA PHE A 226 20.93 65.27 -14.50
C PHE A 226 20.99 63.96 -15.31
N ILE A 227 20.01 63.70 -16.17
CA ILE A 227 19.97 62.55 -17.09
C ILE A 227 20.37 63.08 -18.46
N ALA A 228 21.29 62.38 -19.16
CA ALA A 228 21.77 62.80 -20.47
C ALA A 228 20.59 63.20 -21.38
N SER A 229 20.65 64.42 -21.94
CA SER A 229 19.60 64.99 -22.81
C SER A 229 19.27 64.12 -24.03
N ASN A 230 20.19 63.21 -24.39
CA ASN A 230 20.04 62.20 -25.44
C ASN A 230 19.21 60.97 -25.05
N LEU A 231 18.74 60.85 -23.80
CA LEU A 231 17.85 59.78 -23.35
C LEU A 231 16.41 60.26 -23.16
N THR A 232 16.21 61.52 -22.77
CA THR A 232 14.90 62.03 -22.30
C THR A 232 13.93 62.41 -23.43
N ASN A 233 14.43 62.69 -24.64
CA ASN A 233 13.61 63.07 -25.81
C ASN A 233 13.64 62.05 -26.95
N THR A 234 14.08 60.83 -26.64
CA THR A 234 14.58 59.90 -27.64
C THR A 234 13.65 58.71 -27.74
N TYR A 235 13.60 58.14 -28.94
CA TYR A 235 12.87 56.92 -29.22
C TYR A 235 13.17 55.79 -28.18
N ALA A 236 14.36 55.81 -27.61
CA ALA A 236 14.78 54.95 -26.51
C ALA A 236 13.86 54.98 -25.27
N ALA A 237 13.51 56.16 -24.75
CA ALA A 237 12.69 56.27 -23.54
C ALA A 237 11.27 55.73 -23.75
N VAL A 238 10.69 55.98 -24.93
CA VAL A 238 9.37 55.46 -25.31
C VAL A 238 9.40 53.93 -25.45
N GLY A 239 10.46 53.39 -26.05
CA GLY A 239 10.68 51.94 -26.16
C GLY A 239 10.84 51.28 -24.79
N ILE A 240 11.64 51.84 -23.89
CA ILE A 240 11.84 51.31 -22.53
C ILE A 240 10.54 51.40 -21.71
N SER A 241 9.81 52.53 -21.81
CA SER A 241 8.51 52.71 -21.16
C SER A 241 7.52 51.63 -21.60
N SER A 242 7.34 51.42 -22.91
CA SER A 242 6.42 50.41 -23.44
C SER A 242 6.80 48.98 -23.05
N ILE A 243 8.10 48.63 -22.95
CA ILE A 243 8.56 47.34 -22.42
C ILE A 243 8.17 47.18 -20.95
N LEU A 244 8.47 48.18 -20.11
CA LEU A 244 8.16 48.13 -18.67
C LEU A 244 6.66 48.01 -18.42
N ILE A 245 5.84 48.75 -19.18
CA ILE A 245 4.38 48.70 -19.11
C ILE A 245 3.87 47.32 -19.52
N THR A 246 4.34 46.80 -20.65
CA THR A 246 3.92 45.48 -21.15
C THR A 246 4.30 44.36 -20.20
N TYR A 247 5.53 44.41 -19.67
CA TYR A 247 5.97 43.48 -18.64
C TYR A 247 5.15 43.61 -17.35
N GLY A 248 4.90 44.83 -16.89
CA GLY A 248 4.09 45.11 -15.70
C GLY A 248 2.67 44.55 -15.82
N ILE A 249 2.01 44.78 -16.97
CA ILE A 249 0.67 44.24 -17.27
C ILE A 249 0.70 42.70 -17.32
N PHE A 250 1.65 42.10 -18.02
CA PHE A 250 1.78 40.65 -18.12
C PHE A 250 2.05 39.98 -16.76
N HIS A 251 2.98 40.53 -15.97
CA HIS A 251 3.33 40.01 -14.66
C HIS A 251 2.19 40.16 -13.66
N CYS A 252 1.47 41.28 -13.68
CA CYS A 252 0.27 41.47 -12.86
C CYS A 252 -0.84 40.51 -13.27
N MET A 253 -1.12 40.34 -14.57
CA MET A 253 -2.08 39.33 -15.02
C MET A 253 -1.70 37.96 -14.47
N ARG A 254 -0.45 37.51 -14.66
CA ARG A 254 -0.05 36.18 -14.17
C ARG A 254 -0.18 36.02 -12.65
N LYS A 255 0.25 37.00 -11.85
CA LYS A 255 0.22 36.87 -10.37
C LYS A 255 -1.14 37.15 -9.73
N ILE A 256 -1.96 38.01 -10.34
CA ILE A 256 -3.21 38.47 -9.74
C ILE A 256 -4.36 37.55 -10.14
N MET A 257 -4.32 36.97 -11.33
CA MET A 257 -5.32 35.98 -11.74
C MET A 257 -5.33 34.78 -10.78
N ASP A 258 -4.16 34.35 -10.28
CA ASP A 258 -4.05 33.29 -9.27
C ASP A 258 -4.74 33.66 -7.92
N ILE A 259 -4.93 34.95 -7.63
CA ILE A 259 -5.36 35.46 -6.32
C ILE A 259 -6.84 35.94 -6.37
N ARG A 260 -7.72 35.20 -7.05
CA ARG A 260 -9.17 35.49 -7.12
C ARG A 260 -9.46 36.94 -7.59
N PHE A 261 -8.95 37.29 -8.77
CA PHE A 261 -9.15 38.63 -9.35
C PHE A 261 -10.62 38.87 -9.74
N LEU A 262 -11.21 39.98 -9.27
CA LEU A 262 -12.58 40.41 -9.61
C LEU A 262 -13.66 39.32 -9.52
N ASN A 263 -13.51 38.34 -8.62
CA ASN A 263 -14.43 37.19 -8.50
C ASN A 263 -14.62 36.35 -9.78
N PHE A 264 -13.68 36.37 -10.73
CA PHE A 264 -13.72 35.47 -11.90
C PHE A 264 -13.67 34.00 -11.52
N GLU A 265 -13.00 33.71 -10.41
CA GLU A 265 -12.87 32.38 -9.84
C GLU A 265 -13.45 32.41 -8.42
N ARG A 266 -13.96 31.27 -7.95
CA ARG A 266 -14.59 31.18 -6.63
C ARG A 266 -13.54 31.10 -5.50
N HIS A 267 -12.35 30.61 -5.80
CA HIS A 267 -11.28 30.33 -4.84
C HIS A 267 -9.92 30.82 -5.36
N VAL A 268 -8.93 30.90 -4.48
CA VAL A 268 -7.54 31.20 -4.85
C VAL A 268 -6.93 30.01 -5.59
N GLN A 269 -6.29 30.24 -6.74
CA GLN A 269 -5.68 29.19 -7.54
C GLN A 269 -4.24 28.85 -7.12
N ALA A 270 -3.90 27.58 -7.23
CA ALA A 270 -2.53 27.12 -7.03
C ALA A 270 -1.58 27.62 -8.15
N GLN A 271 -0.45 28.21 -7.75
CA GLN A 271 0.56 28.72 -8.69
C GLN A 271 1.29 27.60 -9.45
N ASN A 272 1.32 26.37 -8.90
CA ASN A 272 2.02 25.22 -9.45
C ASN A 272 1.12 23.97 -9.48
N LYS A 273 0.71 23.52 -10.67
CA LYS A 273 -0.09 22.29 -10.87
C LYS A 273 0.63 20.99 -10.49
N MET A 274 1.97 21.01 -10.36
CA MET A 274 2.76 19.81 -9.98
C MET A 274 2.51 19.30 -8.56
N GLN A 275 1.91 20.09 -7.67
CA GLN A 275 1.61 19.67 -6.29
C GLN A 275 0.60 18.50 -6.21
N LYS A 276 -0.19 18.28 -7.27
CA LYS A 276 -1.19 17.18 -7.31
C LYS A 276 -0.56 15.78 -7.38
N LEU A 277 0.65 15.66 -7.93
CA LEU A 277 1.34 14.37 -8.10
C LEU A 277 1.87 13.80 -6.78
N TYR A 278 2.42 14.65 -5.90
CA TYR A 278 2.98 14.22 -4.61
C TYR A 278 1.91 13.83 -3.58
N PHE A 279 0.71 14.41 -3.68
CA PHE A 279 -0.36 14.16 -2.73
C PHE A 279 -0.79 12.69 -2.65
N VAL A 280 -0.81 11.96 -3.77
CA VAL A 280 -1.33 10.58 -3.78
C VAL A 280 -0.42 9.64 -2.98
N ASP A 281 0.89 9.80 -3.14
CA ASP A 281 1.88 8.98 -2.44
C ASP A 281 1.89 9.31 -0.94
N ASP A 282 1.89 10.61 -0.59
CA ASP A 282 1.81 11.06 0.80
C ASP A 282 0.51 10.59 1.47
N PHE A 283 -0.62 10.68 0.76
CA PHE A 283 -1.93 10.26 1.28
C PHE A 283 -2.02 8.75 1.47
N LYS A 284 -1.34 7.94 0.65
CA LYS A 284 -1.27 6.48 0.84
C LYS A 284 -0.65 6.13 2.20
N THR A 285 0.40 6.83 2.61
CA THR A 285 1.01 6.61 3.94
C THR A 285 0.06 6.98 5.08
N VAL A 286 -0.78 8.00 4.88
CA VAL A 286 -1.81 8.41 5.85
C VAL A 286 -2.93 7.37 5.94
N LEU A 287 -3.35 6.80 4.81
CA LEU A 287 -4.34 5.71 4.77
C LEU A 287 -3.84 4.46 5.51
N ASP A 288 -2.57 4.11 5.34
CA ASP A 288 -1.95 3.00 6.06
C ASP A 288 -1.98 3.26 7.58
N LYS A 289 -1.64 4.48 8.02
CA LYS A 289 -1.74 4.88 9.44
C LYS A 289 -3.18 4.82 9.95
N PHE A 290 -4.16 5.28 9.17
CA PHE A 290 -5.58 5.21 9.52
C PHE A 290 -6.08 3.78 9.72
N SER A 291 -5.61 2.82 8.91
CA SER A 291 -5.99 1.41 9.08
C SER A 291 -5.57 0.82 10.43
N GLN A 292 -4.53 1.38 11.04
CA GLN A 292 -3.96 0.90 12.31
C GLN A 292 -4.53 1.65 13.52
N THR A 293 -5.20 2.79 13.31
CA THR A 293 -5.67 3.64 14.40
C THR A 293 -6.84 3.03 15.14
N THR A 294 -6.76 3.06 16.47
CA THR A 294 -7.82 2.53 17.34
C THR A 294 -8.37 3.57 18.30
N THR A 295 -7.69 4.70 18.47
CA THR A 295 -8.06 5.75 19.42
C THR A 295 -8.30 7.11 18.74
N THR A 296 -9.14 7.94 19.36
CA THR A 296 -9.42 9.30 18.90
C THR A 296 -8.22 10.24 19.02
N SER A 297 -7.36 10.03 20.03
CA SER A 297 -6.12 10.81 20.21
C SER A 297 -5.07 10.50 19.13
N GLU A 298 -4.97 9.25 18.67
CA GLU A 298 -4.13 8.90 17.52
C GLU A 298 -4.62 9.56 16.24
N LEU A 299 -5.94 9.62 16.03
CA LEU A 299 -6.52 10.34 14.90
C LEU A 299 -6.15 11.82 14.93
N GLU A 300 -6.23 12.48 16.09
CA GLU A 300 -5.80 13.87 16.24
C GLU A 300 -4.33 14.03 15.86
N ASN A 301 -3.43 13.19 16.36
CA ASN A 301 -2.01 13.25 15.99
C ASN A 301 -1.77 13.06 14.48
N ILE A 302 -2.51 12.15 13.84
CA ILE A 302 -2.41 11.94 12.38
C ILE A 302 -2.97 13.14 11.61
N THR A 303 -4.04 13.79 12.09
CA THR A 303 -4.51 15.06 11.50
C THR A 303 -3.45 16.13 11.62
N GLN A 304 -2.79 16.26 12.77
CA GLN A 304 -1.74 17.25 12.97
C GLN A 304 -0.52 17.00 12.09
N ASP A 305 -0.10 15.73 11.94
CA ASP A 305 0.98 15.31 11.05
C ASP A 305 0.66 15.63 9.59
N PHE A 306 -0.54 15.24 9.12
CA PHE A 306 -0.96 15.48 7.75
C PHE A 306 -1.00 16.97 7.43
N PHE A 307 -1.55 17.81 8.30
CA PHE A 307 -1.59 19.26 8.06
C PHE A 307 -0.18 19.91 8.13
N LYS A 308 0.74 19.33 8.90
CA LYS A 308 2.14 19.76 8.92
C LYS A 308 2.84 19.43 7.61
N ASP A 309 2.74 18.19 7.15
CA ASP A 309 3.49 17.71 6.00
C ASP A 309 2.89 18.24 4.69
N ALA A 310 1.56 18.20 4.54
CA ALA A 310 0.88 18.64 3.32
C ALA A 310 0.78 20.18 3.20
N PHE A 311 0.57 20.89 4.32
CA PHE A 311 0.22 22.32 4.29
C PHE A 311 1.18 23.24 5.03
N SER A 312 2.30 22.70 5.55
CA SER A 312 3.30 23.45 6.34
C SER A 312 2.71 24.16 7.57
N ILE A 313 1.68 23.57 8.19
CA ILE A 313 1.05 24.10 9.41
C ILE A 313 1.69 23.47 10.65
N PRO A 314 2.12 24.23 11.66
CA PRO A 314 2.63 23.66 12.90
C PRO A 314 1.60 22.75 13.59
N LYS A 315 2.02 21.60 14.13
CA LYS A 315 1.14 20.61 14.79
C LYS A 315 0.22 21.23 15.85
N ASN A 316 0.75 22.15 16.65
CA ASN A 316 0.01 22.77 17.76
C ASN A 316 -1.09 23.75 17.30
N ARG A 317 -1.19 24.03 16.00
CA ARG A 317 -2.14 24.96 15.39
C ARG A 317 -3.25 24.26 14.61
N THR A 318 -3.32 22.94 14.67
CA THR A 318 -4.39 22.13 14.09
C THR A 318 -5.04 21.29 15.19
N ARG A 319 -6.37 21.34 15.26
CA ARG A 319 -7.15 20.64 16.29
C ARG A 319 -8.29 19.86 15.65
N LEU A 320 -8.45 18.61 16.06
CA LEU A 320 -9.56 17.75 15.66
C LEU A 320 -10.51 17.58 16.84
N HIS A 321 -11.79 17.89 16.65
CA HIS A 321 -12.83 17.61 17.63
C HIS A 321 -13.85 16.61 17.06
N ILE A 322 -14.17 15.57 17.82
CA ILE A 322 -15.11 14.50 17.43
C ILE A 322 -16.32 14.57 18.37
N LYS A 323 -17.54 14.68 17.80
CA LYS A 323 -18.78 14.71 18.57
C LYS A 323 -19.15 13.29 19.00
N LEU A 324 -19.19 12.99 20.29
CA LEU A 324 -19.69 11.69 20.77
C LEU A 324 -21.21 11.59 20.55
N LEU A 325 -21.66 10.56 19.82
CA LEU A 325 -23.08 10.20 19.77
C LEU A 325 -23.47 9.46 21.07
N ASN A 326 -24.46 10.01 21.77
CA ASN A 326 -25.10 9.51 22.99
C ASN A 326 -24.27 9.59 24.29
N THR A 327 -24.44 10.70 25.01
CA THR A 327 -24.64 10.60 26.46
C THR A 327 -26.12 10.88 26.71
N SER A 328 -26.89 9.80 26.90
CA SER A 328 -28.09 9.86 27.71
C SER A 328 -27.75 10.60 29.01
N LYS A 329 -28.64 11.49 29.42
CA LYS A 329 -28.65 12.22 30.70
C LYS A 329 -28.00 11.39 31.83
N GLU A 330 -26.71 11.53 32.05
CA GLU A 330 -25.98 11.07 33.24
C GLU A 330 -24.53 11.51 33.12
N ASN A 331 -23.99 11.99 34.25
CA ASN A 331 -22.69 12.61 34.49
C ASN A 331 -22.60 14.12 34.21
N THR A 332 -23.32 14.87 35.05
CA THR A 332 -23.14 16.32 35.30
C THR A 332 -21.78 16.69 35.91
N GLU A 333 -20.88 15.75 36.16
CA GLU A 333 -19.60 16.02 36.83
C GLU A 333 -18.41 16.29 35.89
N ASN A 334 -18.49 15.98 34.59
CA ASN A 334 -17.43 16.27 33.60
C ASN A 334 -17.65 17.57 32.80
N VAL A 335 -18.47 18.49 33.30
CA VAL A 335 -18.75 19.79 32.64
C VAL A 335 -17.59 20.78 32.81
N TYR A 336 -16.69 20.57 33.77
CA TYR A 336 -15.64 21.52 34.12
C TYR A 336 -14.39 21.53 33.21
N SER A 337 -14.31 20.66 32.19
CA SER A 337 -13.13 20.58 31.30
C SER A 337 -13.44 20.64 29.80
N ARG A 338 -14.54 21.28 29.38
CA ARG A 338 -14.73 21.64 27.96
C ARG A 338 -14.15 23.01 27.70
N ASN A 339 -13.29 23.14 26.69
CA ASN A 339 -12.73 24.43 26.31
C ASN A 339 -13.87 25.38 25.88
N SER A 340 -13.77 26.65 26.24
CA SER A 340 -14.78 27.68 25.94
C SER A 340 -15.16 27.78 24.46
N TYR A 341 -14.24 27.44 23.55
CA TYR A 341 -14.44 27.45 22.10
C TYR A 341 -15.31 26.29 21.60
N GLU A 342 -15.21 25.10 22.19
CA GLU A 342 -15.98 23.91 21.79
C GLU A 342 -17.46 24.12 22.07
N LEU A 343 -17.78 24.71 23.24
CA LEU A 343 -19.14 25.10 23.62
C LEU A 343 -19.72 26.17 22.68
N LEU A 344 -18.91 27.13 22.22
CA LEU A 344 -19.35 28.16 21.27
C LEU A 344 -19.68 27.57 19.90
N ILE A 345 -18.88 26.60 19.44
CA ILE A 345 -19.09 25.92 18.15
C ILE A 345 -20.29 24.99 18.23
N ASP A 346 -20.38 24.17 19.27
CA ASP A 346 -21.49 23.24 19.45
C ASP A 346 -22.81 23.99 19.63
N ASN A 347 -22.82 25.12 20.35
CA ASN A 347 -23.99 26.00 20.44
C ASN A 347 -24.31 26.65 19.09
N PHE A 348 -23.32 27.08 18.30
CA PHE A 348 -23.57 27.63 16.97
C PHE A 348 -24.17 26.56 16.04
N ILE A 349 -23.59 25.36 16.00
CA ILE A 349 -24.06 24.25 15.16
C ILE A 349 -25.46 23.77 15.60
N ASN A 350 -25.73 23.68 16.90
CA ASN A 350 -27.04 23.25 17.42
C ASN A 350 -28.11 24.35 17.28
N ASN A 351 -27.75 25.63 17.39
CA ASN A 351 -28.69 26.75 17.23
C ASN A 351 -29.10 26.94 15.76
N TYR A 352 -28.19 26.63 14.83
CA TYR A 352 -28.44 26.70 13.39
C TYR A 352 -28.65 25.28 12.84
N ASN A 353 -29.76 24.66 13.26
CA ASN A 353 -30.24 23.38 12.73
C ASN A 353 -30.32 23.37 11.18
N SER A 354 -30.40 22.16 10.63
CA SER A 354 -30.35 21.76 9.21
C SER A 354 -31.20 22.57 8.22
N GLU A 355 -32.17 23.36 8.66
CA GLU A 355 -33.14 24.08 7.82
C GLU A 355 -32.85 25.59 7.68
N THR A 356 -31.90 26.14 8.43
CA THR A 356 -31.56 27.57 8.32
C THR A 356 -30.66 27.85 7.11
N ASN A 357 -30.80 29.02 6.46
CA ASN A 357 -29.93 29.46 5.35
C ASN A 357 -28.43 29.35 5.68
N VAL A 358 -28.05 29.56 6.96
CA VAL A 358 -26.68 29.40 7.48
C VAL A 358 -26.22 27.94 7.47
N GLY A 359 -27.10 27.00 7.84
CA GLY A 359 -26.82 25.56 7.77
C GLY A 359 -26.67 25.06 6.33
N ILE A 360 -27.53 25.55 5.42
CA ILE A 360 -27.44 25.27 3.97
C ILE A 360 -26.13 25.80 3.40
N PHE A 361 -25.74 27.02 3.78
CA PHE A 361 -24.45 27.62 3.38
C PHE A 361 -23.25 26.78 3.83
N LEU A 362 -23.25 26.27 5.06
CA LEU A 362 -22.17 25.41 5.57
C LEU A 362 -22.02 24.12 4.75
N ARG A 363 -23.14 23.46 4.44
CA ARG A 363 -23.17 22.20 3.68
C ARG A 363 -22.79 22.42 2.22
N LYS A 364 -23.15 23.57 1.64
CA LYS A 364 -22.75 23.97 0.29
C LYS A 364 -21.25 24.23 0.17
N ASN A 365 -20.67 24.93 1.15
CA ASN A 365 -19.27 25.36 1.04
C ASN A 365 -18.25 24.33 1.56
N LYS A 366 -18.66 23.35 2.39
CA LYS A 366 -17.91 22.21 2.96
C LYS A 366 -16.62 22.51 3.72
N ILE A 367 -15.91 23.60 3.39
CA ILE A 367 -14.71 24.14 4.02
C ILE A 367 -14.89 25.66 4.04
N ILE A 368 -14.61 26.27 5.18
CA ILE A 368 -14.68 27.72 5.36
C ILE A 368 -13.27 28.26 5.58
N ILE A 369 -12.82 29.15 4.70
CA ILE A 369 -11.53 29.84 4.77
C ILE A 369 -11.81 31.32 5.06
N THR A 370 -11.22 31.86 6.12
CA THR A 370 -11.46 33.25 6.55
C THR A 370 -11.09 34.28 5.50
N ASP A 371 -9.90 34.20 4.90
CA ASP A 371 -9.44 35.17 3.90
C ASP A 371 -10.38 35.23 2.69
N GLU A 372 -10.94 34.09 2.25
CA GLU A 372 -11.91 34.04 1.15
C GLU A 372 -13.28 34.57 1.56
N LEU A 373 -13.67 34.34 2.82
CA LEU A 373 -14.95 34.76 3.36
C LEU A 373 -14.96 36.28 3.62
N GLU A 374 -13.85 36.84 4.14
CA GLU A 374 -13.63 38.29 4.25
C GLU A 374 -13.69 38.97 2.88
N PHE A 375 -13.11 38.35 1.85
CA PHE A 375 -13.14 38.86 0.49
C PHE A 375 -14.55 38.82 -0.13
N SER A 376 -15.27 37.71 0.00
CA SER A 376 -16.66 37.60 -0.47
C SER A 376 -17.57 38.61 0.23
N ASN A 377 -17.48 38.72 1.56
CA ASN A 377 -18.28 39.64 2.37
C ASN A 377 -18.02 41.12 2.03
N PHE A 378 -16.83 41.44 1.52
CA PHE A 378 -16.49 42.80 1.11
C PHE A 378 -17.28 43.26 -0.12
N TYR A 379 -17.64 42.34 -1.03
CA TYR A 379 -18.34 42.64 -2.28
C TYR A 379 -19.83 42.28 -2.25
N ASP A 380 -20.18 41.14 -1.66
CA ASP A 380 -21.55 40.64 -1.52
C ASP A 380 -21.86 40.55 -0.02
N GLU A 381 -22.45 41.60 0.56
CA GLU A 381 -22.88 41.59 1.97
C GLU A 381 -24.10 40.69 2.14
N THR A 382 -23.91 39.50 2.70
CA THR A 382 -25.01 38.61 3.09
C THR A 382 -24.96 38.32 4.59
N ASP A 383 -26.13 38.12 5.20
CA ASP A 383 -26.23 37.78 6.63
C ASP A 383 -25.46 36.50 6.99
N GLU A 384 -25.35 35.57 6.04
CA GLU A 384 -24.60 34.32 6.17
C GLU A 384 -23.10 34.58 6.36
N TYR A 385 -22.50 35.38 5.47
CA TYR A 385 -21.09 35.73 5.56
C TYR A 385 -20.78 36.47 6.86
N HIS A 386 -21.63 37.40 7.28
CA HIS A 386 -21.45 38.13 8.54
C HIS A 386 -21.45 37.21 9.77
N ARG A 387 -22.39 36.26 9.85
CA ARG A 387 -22.48 35.32 10.97
C ARG A 387 -21.28 34.37 11.02
N PHE A 388 -20.84 33.84 9.87
CA PHE A 388 -19.64 33.01 9.83
C PHE A 388 -18.36 33.80 10.12
N LEU A 389 -18.22 35.05 9.67
CA LEU A 389 -17.09 35.89 10.08
C LEU A 389 -17.06 36.12 11.58
N GLN A 390 -18.21 36.39 12.20
CA GLN A 390 -18.29 36.56 13.66
C GLN A 390 -17.86 35.28 14.39
N LEU A 391 -18.30 34.12 13.91
CA LEU A 391 -17.89 32.83 14.46
C LEU A 391 -16.38 32.60 14.32
N MET A 392 -15.84 32.74 13.10
CA MET A 392 -14.42 32.53 12.82
C MET A 392 -13.53 33.49 13.60
N ASN A 393 -13.95 34.74 13.78
CA ASN A 393 -13.26 35.71 14.61
C ASN A 393 -13.29 35.35 16.10
N LYS A 394 -14.41 34.84 16.62
CA LYS A 394 -14.53 34.39 18.02
C LYS A 394 -13.67 33.16 18.33
N ILE A 395 -13.57 32.22 17.38
CA ILE A 395 -12.76 31.01 17.52
C ILE A 395 -11.28 31.29 17.19
N SER A 396 -10.97 32.44 16.58
CA SER A 396 -9.65 32.75 16.04
C SER A 396 -9.13 31.65 15.12
N ALA A 397 -9.94 31.26 14.14
CA ALA A 397 -9.59 30.23 13.15
C ALA A 397 -9.25 30.84 11.79
N ASP A 398 -8.28 30.28 11.07
CA ASP A 398 -8.04 30.54 9.64
C ASP A 398 -8.94 29.65 8.76
N ILE A 399 -9.08 28.38 9.14
CA ILE A 399 -9.88 27.37 8.43
C ILE A 399 -10.78 26.64 9.41
N PHE A 400 -12.03 26.43 9.00
CA PHE A 400 -12.98 25.54 9.65
C PHE A 400 -13.45 24.46 8.67
N ILE A 401 -13.28 23.19 9.04
CA ILE A 401 -13.65 22.02 8.22
C ILE A 401 -14.67 21.19 9.01
N PRO A 402 -15.97 21.30 8.70
CA PRO A 402 -16.97 20.36 9.22
C PRO A 402 -16.76 18.96 8.63
N ILE A 403 -16.81 17.94 9.48
CA ILE A 403 -16.80 16.53 9.08
C ILE A 403 -18.23 16.04 9.09
N PHE A 404 -18.75 15.73 7.90
CA PHE A 404 -20.11 15.21 7.74
C PHE A 404 -20.12 13.69 7.85
N GLU A 405 -21.18 13.16 8.45
CA GLU A 405 -21.49 11.75 8.38
C GLU A 405 -22.01 11.42 6.98
N ASN A 406 -21.24 10.67 6.21
CA ASN A 406 -21.72 10.19 4.90
C ASN A 406 -22.71 9.05 5.14
N GLU A 407 -23.94 9.23 4.68
CA GLU A 407 -24.76 8.10 4.23
C GLU A 407 -24.14 7.59 2.92
N SER A 408 -24.02 6.27 2.82
CA SER A 408 -23.33 5.54 1.76
C SER A 408 -23.51 6.14 0.35
N PHE A 409 -22.39 6.19 -0.37
CA PHE A 409 -22.24 6.22 -1.83
C PHE A 409 -23.49 5.70 -2.58
N ASN A 410 -24.32 6.60 -3.10
CA ASN A 410 -24.95 6.39 -4.39
C ASN A 410 -24.23 7.32 -5.38
N LYS A 411 -23.31 6.73 -6.15
CA LYS A 411 -22.72 7.35 -7.33
C LYS A 411 -23.83 7.56 -8.36
N ASN A 412 -23.71 8.67 -9.10
CA ASN A 412 -24.57 9.17 -10.18
C ASN A 412 -25.60 10.20 -9.72
N ILE A 413 -25.16 11.42 -9.40
CA ILE A 413 -25.99 12.61 -9.58
C ILE A 413 -25.08 13.75 -10.05
N ASP A 414 -25.48 14.38 -11.14
CA ASP A 414 -24.81 15.54 -11.72
C ASP A 414 -24.80 16.75 -10.76
N PRO A 415 -23.87 17.71 -10.91
CA PRO A 415 -23.62 18.75 -9.91
C PRO A 415 -24.72 19.81 -9.75
N GLU A 416 -25.77 19.79 -10.57
CA GLU A 416 -26.76 20.88 -10.67
C GLU A 416 -28.11 20.59 -10.00
N ASP A 417 -28.45 19.33 -9.69
CA ASP A 417 -29.69 18.96 -8.98
C ASP A 417 -29.39 18.35 -7.60
N ILE A 418 -28.90 19.18 -6.69
CA ILE A 418 -28.78 18.78 -5.29
C ILE A 418 -30.09 19.12 -4.57
N ASP A 419 -30.98 18.12 -4.47
CA ASP A 419 -32.21 18.17 -3.69
C ASP A 419 -31.96 18.76 -2.29
N LEU A 420 -32.65 19.86 -1.97
CA LEU A 420 -32.66 20.50 -0.64
C LEU A 420 -32.97 19.51 0.49
N LYS A 421 -33.71 18.43 0.21
CA LYS A 421 -33.98 17.33 1.15
C LYS A 421 -32.75 16.46 1.44
N LYS A 422 -31.90 16.12 0.45
CA LYS A 422 -30.64 15.39 0.68
C LYS A 422 -29.62 16.23 1.43
N LEU A 423 -29.62 17.55 1.18
CA LEU A 423 -28.78 18.46 1.94
C LEU A 423 -29.20 18.59 3.39
N SER A 424 -30.41 18.16 3.79
CA SER A 424 -30.95 18.31 5.15
C SER A 424 -30.59 17.16 6.12
N SER A 425 -30.18 15.98 5.63
CA SER A 425 -29.88 14.79 6.47
C SER A 425 -28.43 14.63 6.95
N MET A 426 -27.48 15.44 6.46
CA MET A 426 -26.06 15.34 6.85
C MET A 426 -25.78 15.86 8.26
N ASN A 427 -25.65 14.96 9.23
CA ASN A 427 -25.20 15.31 10.57
C ASN A 427 -23.68 15.52 10.64
N ILE A 428 -23.23 16.46 11.46
CA ILE A 428 -21.81 16.75 11.68
C ILE A 428 -21.28 15.81 12.77
N SER A 429 -20.35 14.92 12.41
CA SER A 429 -19.72 13.96 13.32
C SER A 429 -18.48 14.52 14.03
N GLY A 430 -17.90 15.60 13.49
CA GLY A 430 -16.75 16.30 14.07
C GLY A 430 -16.36 17.54 13.26
N TYR A 431 -15.31 18.24 13.68
CA TYR A 431 -14.76 19.37 12.93
C TYR A 431 -13.25 19.52 13.16
N ILE A 432 -12.55 20.07 12.16
CA ILE A 432 -11.14 20.46 12.25
C ILE A 432 -11.05 21.98 12.26
N ILE A 433 -10.22 22.50 13.16
CA ILE A 433 -9.90 23.93 13.26
C ILE A 433 -8.42 24.13 13.00
N VAL A 434 -8.11 25.11 12.16
CA VAL A 434 -6.75 25.63 11.99
C VAL A 434 -6.71 27.04 12.60
N ASP A 435 -5.79 27.28 13.51
CA ASP A 435 -5.67 28.56 14.22
C ASP A 435 -5.40 29.73 13.25
N ARG A 436 -5.81 30.94 13.65
CA ARG A 436 -5.63 32.15 12.83
C ARG A 436 -4.14 32.43 12.61
N TYR A 437 -3.80 32.79 11.38
CA TYR A 437 -2.44 33.02 10.91
C TYR A 437 -1.50 31.83 11.11
N ALA A 438 -2.01 30.60 10.97
CA ALA A 438 -1.24 29.39 11.23
C ALA A 438 0.06 29.30 10.42
N ARG A 439 0.03 29.77 9.16
CA ARG A 439 1.18 29.81 8.23
C ARG A 439 2.13 31.00 8.42
N ILE A 440 1.77 32.00 9.23
CA ILE A 440 2.63 33.18 9.46
C ILE A 440 3.71 32.80 10.48
N ASN A 441 4.92 32.58 9.98
CA ASN A 441 6.13 32.48 10.80
C ASN A 441 6.78 33.87 10.95
N ASN A 442 7.45 34.11 12.08
CA ASN A 442 8.15 35.38 12.40
C ASN A 442 9.13 35.87 11.32
N LYS A 443 9.57 35.00 10.40
CA LYS A 443 10.46 35.34 9.28
C LYS A 443 9.73 35.80 8.00
N ASN A 444 8.46 35.43 7.79
CA ASN A 444 7.71 35.72 6.56
C ASN A 444 6.39 36.44 6.87
N LYS A 445 6.40 37.78 6.83
CA LYS A 445 5.19 38.61 6.99
C LYS A 445 4.13 38.39 5.89
N ASN A 446 4.48 37.73 4.78
CA ASN A 446 3.58 37.42 3.66
C ASN A 446 3.30 35.91 3.61
N ALA A 447 2.41 35.39 4.47
CA ALA A 447 1.99 33.99 4.36
C ALA A 447 1.26 33.72 3.03
N PRO A 448 1.47 32.53 2.43
CA PRO A 448 0.70 32.10 1.26
C PRO A 448 -0.76 31.85 1.62
N PHE A 449 -1.67 32.16 0.69
CA PHE A 449 -3.08 31.83 0.79
C PHE A 449 -3.30 30.33 0.56
N TYR A 450 -4.43 29.81 1.04
CA TYR A 450 -4.85 28.45 0.78
C TYR A 450 -5.40 28.33 -0.65
N SER A 451 -4.91 27.36 -1.42
CA SER A 451 -5.33 27.17 -2.81
C SER A 451 -6.53 26.24 -2.95
N ASP A 452 -7.15 26.25 -4.13
CA ASP A 452 -8.17 25.31 -4.57
C ASP A 452 -7.70 23.85 -4.47
N ILE A 453 -6.47 23.55 -4.88
CA ILE A 453 -5.88 22.21 -4.77
C ILE A 453 -5.76 21.79 -3.30
N GLU A 454 -5.27 22.67 -2.42
CA GLU A 454 -5.14 22.38 -0.99
C GLU A 454 -6.51 22.15 -0.35
N ARG A 455 -7.51 22.94 -0.74
CA ARG A 455 -8.89 22.78 -0.29
C ARG A 455 -9.47 21.43 -0.73
N ASP A 456 -9.24 21.02 -1.98
CA ASP A 456 -9.70 19.71 -2.47
C ASP A 456 -9.03 18.56 -1.70
N GLN A 457 -7.74 18.68 -1.39
CA GLN A 457 -7.01 17.71 -0.56
C GLN A 457 -7.59 17.62 0.86
N MET A 458 -7.88 18.77 1.49
CA MET A 458 -8.54 18.82 2.80
C MET A 458 -9.93 18.18 2.77
N LEU A 459 -10.68 18.35 1.68
CA LEU A 459 -12.02 17.78 1.50
C LEU A 459 -11.97 16.25 1.32
N VAL A 460 -11.01 15.75 0.54
CA VAL A 460 -10.75 14.31 0.41
C VAL A 460 -10.43 13.74 1.80
N TYR A 461 -9.49 14.37 2.50
CA TYR A 461 -9.10 13.96 3.84
C TYR A 461 -10.28 13.93 4.83
N SER A 462 -11.10 14.98 4.87
CA SER A 462 -12.26 15.07 5.79
C SER A 462 -13.31 13.99 5.52
N ASN A 463 -13.54 13.63 4.25
CA ASN A 463 -14.49 12.57 3.89
C ASN A 463 -14.03 11.19 4.38
N TYR A 464 -12.75 10.86 4.23
CA TYR A 464 -12.19 9.61 4.76
C TYR A 464 -12.22 9.59 6.29
N LEU A 465 -11.85 10.71 6.92
CA LEU A 465 -11.91 10.85 8.37
C LEU A 465 -13.34 10.69 8.90
N GLY A 466 -14.34 11.24 8.23
CA GLY A 466 -15.75 11.05 8.59
C GLY A 466 -16.20 9.59 8.62
N ASN A 467 -15.76 8.79 7.63
CA ASN A 467 -16.02 7.36 7.62
C ASN A 467 -15.30 6.64 8.79
N LEU A 468 -14.06 7.01 9.09
CA LEU A 468 -13.30 6.43 10.20
C LEU A 468 -13.92 6.78 11.56
N ILE A 469 -14.32 8.03 11.76
CA ILE A 469 -15.03 8.48 12.96
C ILE A 469 -16.32 7.66 13.11
N LYS A 470 -17.09 7.49 12.04
CA LYS A 470 -18.28 6.64 12.05
C LYS A 470 -17.94 5.19 12.41
N LEU A 471 -16.88 4.61 11.84
CA LEU A 471 -16.44 3.25 12.17
C LEU A 471 -16.02 3.10 13.65
N LEU A 472 -15.33 4.09 14.19
CA LEU A 472 -14.96 4.13 15.61
C LEU A 472 -16.19 4.29 16.51
N GLN A 473 -17.20 5.04 16.07
CA GLN A 473 -18.43 5.32 16.82
C GLN A 473 -19.50 4.21 16.72
N THR A 474 -19.58 3.46 15.60
CA THR A 474 -20.77 2.64 15.29
C THR A 474 -20.77 1.21 15.83
N ARG A 475 -19.64 0.52 16.08
CA ARG A 475 -19.48 -0.67 16.96
C ARG A 475 -18.19 -1.47 16.68
N SER A 476 -17.50 -1.82 17.78
CA SER A 476 -16.45 -2.85 17.96
C SER A 476 -15.43 -3.07 16.81
N LEU A 477 -14.35 -2.27 16.80
CA LEU A 477 -13.09 -2.54 16.07
C LEU A 477 -12.73 -4.04 15.97
N ASN A 478 -12.92 -4.77 17.07
CA ASN A 478 -12.66 -6.21 17.17
C ASN A 478 -13.46 -7.07 16.16
N GLN A 479 -14.71 -6.71 15.84
CA GLN A 479 -15.51 -7.45 14.85
C GLN A 479 -15.00 -7.26 13.43
N ILE A 480 -14.53 -6.05 13.08
CA ILE A 480 -13.93 -5.77 11.78
C ILE A 480 -12.61 -6.50 11.64
N ILE A 481 -11.74 -6.43 12.66
CA ILE A 481 -10.47 -7.16 12.68
C ILE A 481 -10.70 -8.66 12.50
N ASN A 482 -11.69 -9.23 13.18
CA ASN A 482 -12.07 -10.64 13.03
C ASN A 482 -12.55 -10.95 11.59
N ASN A 483 -13.37 -10.08 10.99
CA ASN A 483 -13.85 -10.28 9.62
C ASN A 483 -12.71 -10.16 8.59
N GLU A 484 -11.82 -9.18 8.75
CA GLU A 484 -10.66 -9.01 7.88
C GLU A 484 -9.71 -10.22 7.98
N LYS A 485 -9.44 -10.70 9.20
CA LYS A 485 -8.65 -11.92 9.42
C LYS A 485 -9.29 -13.13 8.74
N LYS A 486 -10.60 -13.32 8.93
CA LYS A 486 -11.34 -14.43 8.29
C LYS A 486 -11.24 -14.37 6.77
N LEU A 487 -11.38 -13.18 6.17
CA LEU A 487 -11.22 -12.99 4.72
C LEU A 487 -9.80 -13.30 4.25
N LYS A 488 -8.76 -12.88 5.00
CA LYS A 488 -7.35 -13.21 4.68
C LYS A 488 -7.10 -14.71 4.73
N GLU A 489 -7.61 -15.40 5.75
CA GLU A 489 -7.51 -16.86 5.87
C GLU A 489 -8.22 -17.59 4.72
N ASP A 490 -9.45 -17.19 4.40
CA ASP A 490 -10.24 -17.78 3.32
C ASP A 490 -9.56 -17.55 1.96
N LEU A 491 -9.01 -16.35 1.71
CA LEU A 491 -8.24 -16.05 0.50
C LEU A 491 -6.99 -16.94 0.41
N SER A 492 -6.23 -17.09 1.50
CA SER A 492 -5.03 -17.92 1.50
C SER A 492 -5.34 -19.40 1.25
N SER A 493 -6.39 -19.94 1.88
CA SER A 493 -6.81 -21.34 1.65
C SER A 493 -7.20 -21.57 0.18
N LYS A 494 -7.88 -20.61 -0.45
CA LYS A 494 -8.21 -20.65 -1.88
C LYS A 494 -6.97 -20.61 -2.77
N GLN A 495 -5.96 -19.81 -2.42
CA GLN A 495 -4.69 -19.80 -3.15
C GLN A 495 -3.95 -21.14 -3.05
N GLU A 496 -3.93 -21.76 -1.87
CA GLU A 496 -3.32 -23.07 -1.68
C GLU A 496 -4.07 -24.18 -2.44
N GLU A 497 -5.40 -24.15 -2.46
CA GLU A 497 -6.23 -25.05 -3.26
C GLU A 497 -5.90 -24.93 -4.77
N LEU A 498 -5.78 -23.70 -5.28
CA LEU A 498 -5.37 -23.46 -6.67
C LEU A 498 -3.95 -23.97 -6.97
N ASN A 499 -3.02 -23.88 -6.02
CA ASN A 499 -1.67 -24.42 -6.19
C ASN A 499 -1.67 -25.95 -6.22
N GLN A 500 -2.43 -26.62 -5.35
CA GLN A 500 -2.59 -28.08 -5.37
C GLN A 500 -3.23 -28.54 -6.68
N TYR A 501 -4.22 -27.80 -7.19
CA TYR A 501 -4.83 -28.07 -8.49
C TYR A 501 -3.80 -27.97 -9.62
N ARG A 502 -2.97 -26.91 -9.63
CA ARG A 502 -1.88 -26.76 -10.60
C ARG A 502 -0.87 -27.89 -10.52
N GLU A 503 -0.40 -28.25 -9.33
CA GLU A 503 0.55 -29.36 -9.13
C GLU A 503 -0.04 -30.70 -9.60
N SER A 504 -1.32 -30.94 -9.32
CA SER A 504 -2.01 -32.14 -9.80
C SER A 504 -2.15 -32.14 -11.32
N LEU A 505 -2.45 -31.01 -11.96
CA LEU A 505 -2.50 -30.90 -13.42
C LEU A 505 -1.11 -31.12 -14.03
N GLU A 506 -0.08 -30.51 -13.47
CA GLU A 506 1.31 -30.70 -13.90
C GLU A 506 1.74 -32.17 -13.81
N TYR A 507 1.35 -32.88 -12.75
CA TYR A 507 1.63 -34.32 -12.63
C TYR A 507 1.03 -35.12 -13.81
N PHE A 508 -0.25 -34.89 -14.13
CA PHE A 508 -0.89 -35.56 -15.27
C PHE A 508 -0.35 -35.10 -16.62
N LEU A 509 -0.03 -33.81 -16.77
CA LEU A 509 0.55 -33.26 -18.00
C LEU A 509 1.97 -33.76 -18.22
N ARG A 510 2.82 -33.82 -17.19
CA ARG A 510 4.18 -34.38 -17.27
C ARG A 510 4.16 -35.86 -17.62
N ASN A 511 3.22 -36.62 -17.04
CA ASN A 511 3.01 -38.01 -17.42
C ASN A 511 2.56 -38.12 -18.89
N ASN A 512 1.74 -37.19 -19.38
CA ASN A 512 1.34 -37.12 -20.79
C ASN A 512 2.45 -36.61 -21.73
N GLU A 513 3.35 -35.73 -21.28
CA GLU A 513 4.44 -35.14 -22.07
C GLU A 513 5.66 -36.07 -22.18
N ASN A 514 6.01 -36.77 -21.09
CA ASN A 514 6.92 -37.93 -21.15
C ASN A 514 6.39 -38.99 -22.15
N ASN A 515 5.06 -39.05 -22.35
CA ASN A 515 4.39 -39.85 -23.36
C ASN A 515 4.20 -39.16 -24.73
N LYS A 516 4.46 -37.84 -24.90
CA LYS A 516 4.37 -37.16 -26.22
C LYS A 516 5.63 -37.35 -27.06
N ASN A 517 6.80 -37.48 -26.42
CA ASN A 517 8.05 -37.77 -27.13
C ASN A 517 8.13 -39.21 -27.67
N ASN A 518 7.18 -40.08 -27.30
CA ASN A 518 7.00 -41.43 -27.85
C ASN A 518 5.52 -41.59 -28.22
N ALA A 519 5.15 -41.48 -29.50
CA ALA A 519 3.78 -41.33 -30.01
C ALA A 519 2.74 -42.42 -29.67
N ASN A 520 3.00 -43.34 -28.73
CA ASN A 520 2.04 -44.31 -28.22
C ASN A 520 2.03 -44.26 -26.69
N LYS A 521 0.84 -44.26 -26.06
CA LYS A 521 0.70 -44.69 -24.66
C LYS A 521 1.44 -46.03 -24.56
N LYS A 522 2.62 -46.07 -23.94
CA LYS A 522 3.37 -47.31 -23.76
C LYS A 522 2.47 -48.22 -22.93
N ILE A 523 1.92 -49.25 -23.55
CA ILE A 523 1.11 -50.27 -22.88
C ILE A 523 2.00 -51.51 -22.84
N GLY A 524 2.33 -52.00 -21.66
CA GLY A 524 3.08 -53.24 -21.50
C GLY A 524 2.16 -54.45 -21.55
N ILE A 525 2.48 -55.45 -22.37
CA ILE A 525 1.69 -56.70 -22.46
C ILE A 525 2.53 -57.87 -21.95
N ILE A 526 1.93 -58.68 -21.08
CA ILE A 526 2.56 -59.85 -20.45
C ILE A 526 1.61 -61.03 -20.59
N PHE A 527 2.10 -62.15 -21.11
CA PHE A 527 1.36 -63.40 -21.15
C PHE A 527 1.65 -64.24 -19.91
N TYR A 528 0.61 -64.77 -19.29
CA TYR A 528 0.71 -65.78 -18.25
C TYR A 528 0.26 -67.13 -18.83
N LYS A 529 1.23 -68.01 -19.10
CA LYS A 529 1.03 -69.35 -19.67
C LYS A 529 1.79 -70.38 -18.86
N ASN A 530 1.20 -71.54 -18.60
CA ASN A 530 1.86 -72.65 -17.90
C ASN A 530 2.55 -72.25 -16.57
N LYS A 531 1.91 -71.35 -15.81
CA LYS A 531 2.43 -70.79 -14.53
C LYS A 531 3.72 -69.95 -14.66
N LYS A 532 4.09 -69.51 -15.87
CA LYS A 532 5.23 -68.62 -16.15
C LYS A 532 4.76 -67.33 -16.80
N PHE A 533 5.53 -66.26 -16.60
CA PHE A 533 5.32 -64.96 -17.23
C PHE A 533 6.22 -64.80 -18.46
N GLU A 534 5.66 -64.36 -19.58
CA GLU A 534 6.36 -64.03 -20.82
C GLU A 534 6.06 -62.57 -21.18
N PHE A 535 7.10 -61.74 -21.31
CA PHE A 535 6.96 -60.32 -21.70
C PHE A 535 6.83 -60.22 -23.22
N GLU A 536 5.75 -59.60 -23.73
CA GLU A 536 5.56 -59.44 -25.19
C GLU A 536 6.34 -58.25 -25.73
N ASN A 537 6.43 -57.15 -24.96
CA ASN A 537 7.02 -55.91 -25.43
C ASN A 537 7.98 -55.26 -24.43
N GLN A 538 8.86 -54.41 -24.96
CA GLN A 538 9.86 -53.70 -24.17
C GLN A 538 9.24 -52.77 -23.12
N ALA A 539 8.06 -52.20 -23.39
CA ALA A 539 7.32 -51.40 -22.43
C ALA A 539 6.96 -52.17 -21.15
N ALA A 540 6.61 -53.45 -21.26
CA ALA A 540 6.33 -54.29 -20.08
C ALA A 540 7.59 -54.58 -19.25
N GLN A 541 8.76 -54.66 -19.90
CA GLN A 541 10.05 -54.82 -19.20
C GLN A 541 10.50 -53.51 -18.53
N GLU A 542 10.20 -52.35 -19.13
CA GLU A 542 10.44 -51.04 -18.50
C GLU A 542 9.56 -50.84 -17.26
N PHE A 543 8.28 -51.21 -17.33
CA PHE A 543 7.29 -51.05 -16.25
C PHE A 543 7.49 -51.97 -15.06
N ILE A 544 8.11 -53.13 -15.25
CA ILE A 544 8.30 -54.13 -14.20
C ILE A 544 9.80 -54.32 -13.96
N PRO A 545 10.36 -53.73 -12.89
CA PRO A 545 11.78 -53.87 -12.56
C PRO A 545 12.28 -55.29 -12.31
N VAL A 546 11.36 -56.20 -11.97
CA VAL A 546 11.67 -57.48 -11.33
C VAL A 546 11.44 -58.62 -12.32
N GLU A 547 12.41 -59.54 -12.38
CA GLU A 547 12.23 -60.80 -13.10
C GLU A 547 11.20 -61.69 -12.38
N LEU A 548 9.97 -61.65 -12.90
CA LEU A 548 8.79 -62.30 -12.31
C LEU A 548 8.96 -63.81 -12.10
N ASN A 549 9.77 -64.48 -12.92
CA ASN A 549 9.94 -65.93 -12.87
C ASN A 549 11.01 -66.39 -11.86
N ILE A 550 11.97 -65.52 -11.51
CA ILE A 550 13.04 -65.84 -10.54
C ILE A 550 12.60 -65.49 -9.13
N HIS A 551 12.01 -64.30 -8.95
CA HIS A 551 11.61 -63.79 -7.65
C HIS A 551 10.13 -64.05 -7.34
N ASN A 552 9.78 -65.33 -7.13
CA ASN A 552 8.42 -65.78 -6.80
C ASN A 552 7.86 -65.17 -5.49
N GLY A 553 8.72 -64.75 -4.57
CA GLY A 553 8.34 -64.14 -3.29
C GLY A 553 8.13 -62.62 -3.33
N HIS A 554 8.37 -61.95 -4.46
CA HIS A 554 8.23 -60.50 -4.55
C HIS A 554 6.73 -60.08 -4.53
N PRO A 555 6.36 -58.98 -3.83
CA PRO A 555 4.96 -58.55 -3.71
C PRO A 555 4.29 -58.29 -5.06
N ILE A 556 5.04 -57.77 -6.05
CA ILE A 556 4.55 -57.54 -7.42
C ILE A 556 4.21 -58.86 -8.11
N THR A 557 5.11 -59.85 -8.06
CA THR A 557 4.92 -61.17 -8.67
C THR A 557 3.71 -61.89 -8.08
N LYS A 558 3.52 -61.82 -6.76
CA LYS A 558 2.36 -62.42 -6.07
C LYS A 558 1.05 -61.74 -6.46
N LYS A 559 1.02 -60.40 -6.55
CA LYS A 559 -0.16 -59.64 -7.00
C LYS A 559 -0.53 -60.03 -8.44
N LEU A 560 0.43 -60.00 -9.37
CA LEU A 560 0.21 -60.41 -10.77
C LEU A 560 -0.26 -61.86 -10.91
N LYS A 561 0.37 -62.78 -10.18
CA LYS A 561 0.00 -64.21 -10.19
C LYS A 561 -1.43 -64.40 -9.67
N LYS A 562 -1.78 -63.75 -8.55
CA LYS A 562 -3.13 -63.83 -7.95
C LYS A 562 -4.22 -63.34 -8.91
N ILE A 563 -3.92 -62.30 -9.70
CA ILE A 563 -4.88 -61.70 -10.62
C ILE A 563 -5.00 -62.56 -11.88
N ALA A 564 -3.88 -63.06 -12.41
CA ALA A 564 -3.91 -63.99 -13.53
C ALA A 564 -4.68 -65.26 -13.17
N THR A 565 -4.45 -65.83 -11.98
CA THR A 565 -5.21 -67.02 -11.52
C THR A 565 -6.68 -66.72 -11.34
N LYS A 566 -7.04 -65.59 -10.73
CA LYS A 566 -8.44 -65.18 -10.53
C LYS A 566 -9.15 -64.88 -11.85
N ALA A 567 -8.48 -64.23 -12.80
CA ALA A 567 -9.06 -63.93 -14.10
C ALA A 567 -9.38 -65.22 -14.87
N ILE A 568 -8.49 -66.21 -14.82
CA ILE A 568 -8.70 -67.55 -15.42
C ILE A 568 -9.85 -68.29 -14.70
N GLU A 569 -9.87 -68.28 -13.37
CA GLU A 569 -10.88 -68.97 -12.55
C GLU A 569 -12.29 -68.39 -12.72
N TYR A 570 -12.42 -67.06 -12.64
CA TYR A 570 -13.70 -66.35 -12.69
C TYR A 570 -14.12 -65.91 -14.11
N LYS A 571 -13.33 -66.22 -15.15
CA LYS A 571 -13.55 -65.78 -16.54
C LYS A 571 -13.93 -64.29 -16.68
N SER A 572 -13.36 -63.45 -15.83
CA SER A 572 -13.64 -62.01 -15.78
C SER A 572 -12.34 -61.22 -15.76
N GLN A 573 -12.39 -59.98 -16.27
CA GLN A 573 -11.26 -59.08 -16.16
C GLN A 573 -10.99 -58.75 -14.68
N GLN A 574 -9.71 -58.76 -14.30
CA GLN A 574 -9.29 -58.45 -12.94
C GLN A 574 -8.20 -57.39 -12.98
N THR A 575 -8.34 -56.32 -12.18
CA THR A 575 -7.42 -55.18 -12.19
C THR A 575 -6.72 -55.03 -10.85
N CYS A 576 -5.48 -54.56 -10.86
CA CYS A 576 -4.78 -54.10 -9.66
C CYS A 576 -3.80 -52.98 -9.94
N PHE A 577 -3.28 -52.40 -8.86
CA PHE A 577 -2.19 -51.44 -8.89
C PHE A 577 -0.89 -52.08 -8.41
N ILE A 578 0.17 -51.81 -9.16
CA ILE A 578 1.56 -52.23 -8.94
C ILE A 578 2.42 -50.96 -8.92
N ASN A 579 3.62 -51.02 -8.37
CA ASN A 579 4.51 -49.86 -8.30
C ASN A 579 5.73 -50.07 -9.19
N ASP A 580 6.18 -49.01 -9.87
CA ASP A 580 7.43 -48.97 -10.65
C ASP A 580 8.68 -48.79 -9.75
N ARG A 581 9.88 -48.78 -10.35
CA ARG A 581 11.20 -48.46 -9.76
C ARG A 581 11.21 -47.15 -8.97
N THR A 582 10.49 -46.15 -9.46
CA THR A 582 10.35 -44.82 -8.85
C THR A 582 9.26 -44.77 -7.78
N GLY A 583 8.49 -45.85 -7.62
CA GLY A 583 7.38 -45.96 -6.67
C GLY A 583 6.04 -45.41 -7.18
N GLU A 584 5.93 -45.08 -8.48
CA GLU A 584 4.68 -44.65 -9.11
C GLU A 584 3.74 -45.83 -9.40
N ASN A 585 2.43 -45.57 -9.34
CA ASN A 585 1.40 -46.58 -9.54
C ASN A 585 1.26 -46.93 -11.04
N ILE A 586 1.17 -48.22 -11.35
CA ILE A 586 0.88 -48.82 -12.66
C ILE A 586 -0.35 -49.71 -12.49
N ILE A 587 -1.31 -49.61 -13.42
CA ILE A 587 -2.45 -50.52 -13.46
C ILE A 587 -2.05 -51.77 -14.23
N ALA A 588 -2.34 -52.94 -13.66
CA ALA A 588 -2.25 -54.22 -14.34
C ALA A 588 -3.64 -54.86 -14.42
N THR A 589 -4.10 -55.11 -15.64
CA THR A 589 -5.41 -55.71 -15.95
C THR A 589 -5.19 -57.06 -16.59
N ALA A 590 -5.60 -58.15 -15.91
CA ALA A 590 -5.59 -59.48 -16.50
C ALA A 590 -6.92 -59.78 -17.18
N ILE A 591 -6.85 -60.18 -18.44
CA ILE A 591 -7.97 -60.62 -19.27
C ILE A 591 -7.77 -62.12 -19.54
N PRO A 592 -8.76 -62.97 -19.21
CA PRO A 592 -8.68 -64.39 -19.52
C PRO A 592 -8.88 -64.61 -21.02
N ASN A 593 -8.12 -65.52 -21.60
CA ASN A 593 -8.37 -65.96 -22.96
C ASN A 593 -9.44 -67.07 -22.94
N SER A 594 -10.52 -66.91 -23.72
CA SER A 594 -11.66 -67.83 -23.72
C SER A 594 -11.33 -69.24 -24.23
N GLU A 595 -10.26 -69.39 -25.02
CA GLU A 595 -9.92 -70.66 -25.70
C GLU A 595 -8.78 -71.45 -25.03
N LYS A 596 -7.95 -70.81 -24.19
CA LYS A 596 -6.78 -71.42 -23.54
C LYS A 596 -6.70 -70.97 -22.08
N ASN A 597 -6.24 -71.83 -21.15
CA ASN A 597 -6.00 -71.51 -19.72
C ASN A 597 -4.83 -70.51 -19.52
N ASN A 598 -4.88 -69.39 -20.22
CA ASN A 598 -3.87 -68.35 -20.30
C ASN A 598 -4.54 -67.01 -19.96
N ALA A 599 -3.79 -66.11 -19.33
CA ALA A 599 -4.23 -64.74 -19.08
C ALA A 599 -3.30 -63.76 -19.80
N ILE A 600 -3.88 -62.70 -20.37
CA ILE A 600 -3.14 -61.55 -20.92
C ILE A 600 -3.18 -60.45 -19.88
N ILE A 601 -2.03 -59.98 -19.42
CA ILE A 601 -1.92 -58.88 -18.47
C ILE A 601 -1.48 -57.63 -19.21
N ILE A 602 -2.33 -56.62 -19.19
CA ILE A 602 -2.09 -55.30 -19.79
C ILE A 602 -1.65 -54.36 -18.67
N THR A 603 -0.54 -53.66 -18.86
CA THR A 603 0.07 -52.75 -17.88
C THR A 603 0.21 -51.34 -18.44
N TYR A 604 -0.24 -50.32 -17.71
CA TYR A 604 -0.16 -48.91 -18.13
C TYR A 604 -0.21 -47.94 -16.94
N TYR A 605 0.26 -46.71 -17.14
CA TYR A 605 0.18 -45.66 -16.12
C TYR A 605 -1.27 -45.13 -15.97
N PRO A 606 -1.80 -45.02 -14.75
CA PRO A 606 -3.19 -44.61 -14.51
C PRO A 606 -3.42 -43.15 -14.91
N GLY A 607 -4.57 -42.89 -15.53
CA GLY A 607 -5.11 -41.55 -15.69
C GLY A 607 -5.88 -41.09 -14.45
N ALA A 608 -6.27 -39.81 -14.41
CA ALA A 608 -7.08 -39.25 -13.32
C ALA A 608 -8.40 -40.01 -13.12
N SER A 609 -9.05 -40.42 -14.22
CA SER A 609 -10.30 -41.19 -14.19
C SER A 609 -10.13 -42.58 -13.54
N ASP A 610 -9.00 -43.24 -13.77
CA ASP A 610 -8.75 -44.57 -13.21
C ASP A 610 -8.54 -44.52 -11.68
N ILE A 611 -7.83 -43.48 -11.22
CA ILE A 611 -7.61 -43.20 -9.80
C ILE A 611 -8.95 -42.92 -9.09
N LEU A 612 -9.78 -42.07 -9.70
CA LEU A 612 -11.10 -41.74 -9.17
C LEU A 612 -12.00 -42.97 -9.13
N ASN A 613 -12.12 -43.73 -10.22
CA ASN A 613 -13.00 -44.91 -10.28
C ASN A 613 -12.71 -45.96 -9.21
N LYS A 614 -11.45 -46.13 -8.80
CA LYS A 614 -11.09 -47.04 -7.69
C LYS A 614 -11.64 -46.58 -6.34
N LYS A 615 -11.61 -45.27 -6.07
CA LYS A 615 -11.75 -44.72 -4.72
C LYS A 615 -13.01 -43.89 -4.50
N THR A 616 -13.76 -43.56 -5.55
CA THR A 616 -15.05 -42.85 -5.48
C THR A 616 -16.10 -43.61 -4.68
N GLY A 617 -16.06 -44.96 -4.69
CA GLY A 617 -16.96 -45.80 -3.88
C GLY A 617 -16.66 -45.80 -2.38
N LEU A 618 -15.50 -45.28 -1.96
CA LEU A 618 -15.04 -45.25 -0.56
C LEU A 618 -15.19 -43.87 0.10
N LEU A 619 -15.77 -42.90 -0.62
CA LEU A 619 -15.94 -41.51 -0.17
C LEU A 619 -17.38 -41.24 0.26
N LYS A 620 -17.56 -40.68 1.46
CA LYS A 620 -18.88 -40.24 1.95
C LYS A 620 -19.38 -39.01 1.19
N ASP A 621 -18.48 -38.04 0.96
CA ASP A 621 -18.79 -36.77 0.30
C ASP A 621 -18.22 -36.70 -1.11
N ARG A 622 -19.09 -36.70 -2.13
CA ARG A 622 -18.68 -36.56 -3.55
C ARG A 622 -18.03 -35.21 -3.88
N THR A 623 -18.28 -34.17 -3.08
CA THR A 623 -17.67 -32.85 -3.24
C THR A 623 -16.17 -32.84 -2.96
N LYS A 624 -15.65 -33.85 -2.23
CA LYS A 624 -14.23 -33.98 -1.89
C LYS A 624 -13.42 -34.78 -2.90
N ASN A 625 -13.98 -35.14 -4.07
CA ASN A 625 -13.30 -35.92 -5.11
C ASN A 625 -12.01 -35.26 -5.61
N ASN A 626 -11.93 -33.93 -5.63
CA ASN A 626 -10.70 -33.23 -6.03
C ASN A 626 -9.53 -33.53 -5.08
N PHE A 627 -9.81 -33.64 -3.77
CA PHE A 627 -8.79 -33.95 -2.76
C PHE A 627 -8.29 -35.39 -2.84
N LEU A 628 -9.08 -36.31 -3.41
CA LEU A 628 -8.64 -37.66 -3.70
C LEU A 628 -7.53 -37.68 -4.75
N LEU A 629 -7.66 -36.85 -5.79
CA LEU A 629 -6.59 -36.64 -6.76
C LEU A 629 -5.37 -36.02 -6.08
N TYR A 630 -5.56 -34.97 -5.27
CA TYR A 630 -4.45 -34.31 -4.59
C TYR A 630 -3.68 -35.28 -3.68
N LEU A 631 -4.38 -36.17 -2.95
CA LEU A 631 -3.75 -37.19 -2.11
C LEU A 631 -2.77 -38.11 -2.87
N GLU A 632 -2.99 -38.35 -4.16
CA GLU A 632 -2.13 -39.22 -4.96
C GLU A 632 -1.09 -38.48 -5.79
N THR A 633 -1.43 -37.28 -6.28
CA THR A 633 -0.58 -36.56 -7.23
C THR A 633 0.40 -35.62 -6.54
N THR A 634 -0.02 -34.89 -5.52
CA THR A 634 0.78 -33.80 -4.92
C THR A 634 1.77 -34.33 -3.88
N LYS A 635 2.89 -33.63 -3.69
CA LYS A 635 3.91 -34.02 -2.71
C LYS A 635 3.36 -34.07 -1.29
N SER A 636 2.56 -33.07 -0.91
CA SER A 636 1.86 -33.01 0.37
C SER A 636 0.86 -34.16 0.52
N GLY A 637 0.09 -34.45 -0.52
CA GLY A 637 -0.83 -35.59 -0.59
C GLY A 637 -0.13 -36.92 -0.36
N LYS A 638 0.98 -37.17 -1.05
CA LYS A 638 1.79 -38.39 -0.89
C LYS A 638 2.31 -38.55 0.54
N LEU A 639 2.74 -37.46 1.20
CA LEU A 639 3.17 -37.51 2.60
C LEU A 639 2.02 -37.91 3.55
N VAL A 640 0.83 -37.32 3.35
CA VAL A 640 -0.37 -37.66 4.11
C VAL A 640 -0.81 -39.10 3.85
N ASN A 641 -0.82 -39.53 2.59
CA ASN A 641 -1.22 -40.88 2.21
C ASN A 641 -0.25 -41.94 2.75
N ASN A 642 1.04 -41.60 2.84
CA ASN A 642 2.08 -42.47 3.41
C ASN A 642 2.01 -42.57 4.94
N PHE A 643 1.37 -41.64 5.63
CA PHE A 643 1.27 -41.67 7.10
C PHE A 643 0.52 -42.92 7.60
N ILE A 644 -0.61 -43.27 6.97
CA ILE A 644 -1.37 -44.51 7.26
C ILE A 644 -1.57 -45.28 5.94
N PRO A 645 -0.81 -46.35 5.65
CA PRO A 645 -0.94 -47.13 4.42
C PRO A 645 -2.13 -48.10 4.46
N LEU A 646 -3.33 -47.59 4.71
CA LEU A 646 -4.59 -48.34 4.71
C LEU A 646 -5.63 -47.60 3.85
N GLU A 647 -6.44 -48.36 3.11
CA GLU A 647 -7.46 -47.86 2.17
C GLU A 647 -8.87 -48.27 2.63
N ASN A 648 -9.27 -47.80 3.81
CA ASN A 648 -10.63 -47.98 4.34
C ASN A 648 -11.42 -46.67 4.29
N GLU A 649 -12.75 -46.73 4.25
CA GLU A 649 -13.63 -45.54 4.20
C GLU A 649 -13.29 -44.53 5.32
N ASN A 650 -13.17 -44.97 6.57
CA ASN A 650 -12.86 -44.08 7.70
C ASN A 650 -11.45 -43.47 7.60
N VAL A 651 -10.47 -44.24 7.14
CA VAL A 651 -9.08 -43.77 7.00
C VAL A 651 -8.91 -42.84 5.81
N LEU A 652 -9.64 -43.08 4.71
CA LEU A 652 -9.63 -42.22 3.54
C LEU A 652 -10.25 -40.86 3.86
N ASN A 653 -11.39 -40.84 4.56
CA ASN A 653 -11.99 -39.60 5.04
C ASN A 653 -11.04 -38.84 6.00
N PHE A 654 -10.39 -39.56 6.93
CA PHE A 654 -9.37 -38.96 7.79
C PHE A 654 -8.20 -38.36 6.98
N LYS A 655 -7.68 -39.05 5.96
CA LYS A 655 -6.60 -38.53 5.10
C LYS A 655 -7.00 -37.25 4.37
N ILE A 656 -8.24 -37.20 3.87
CA ILE A 656 -8.76 -36.01 3.19
C ILE A 656 -8.95 -34.86 4.17
N ASP A 657 -9.57 -35.12 5.32
CA ASP A 657 -9.77 -34.09 6.35
C ASP A 657 -8.43 -33.59 6.90
N PHE A 658 -7.44 -34.48 7.04
CA PHE A 658 -6.07 -34.12 7.39
C PHE A 658 -5.43 -33.23 6.32
N LEU A 659 -5.60 -33.56 5.03
CA LEU A 659 -5.06 -32.74 3.94
C LEU A 659 -5.73 -31.36 3.89
N ILE A 660 -7.07 -31.30 3.99
CA ILE A 660 -7.83 -30.03 4.02
C ILE A 660 -7.39 -29.17 5.21
N THR A 661 -7.26 -29.75 6.40
CA THR A 661 -6.83 -29.01 7.60
C THR A 661 -5.37 -28.58 7.53
N ALA A 662 -4.48 -29.39 6.95
CA ALA A 662 -3.07 -29.05 6.78
C ALA A 662 -2.84 -27.85 5.84
N LEU A 663 -3.68 -27.72 4.81
CA LEU A 663 -3.72 -26.61 3.82
C LEU A 663 -4.37 -25.33 4.37
N ASN A 664 -5.11 -25.41 5.48
CA ASN A 664 -5.68 -24.20 6.07
C ASN A 664 -4.60 -23.47 6.89
N LYS A 665 -4.53 -22.14 6.78
CA LYS A 665 -3.68 -21.30 7.66
C LYS A 665 -4.21 -21.16 9.10
N LYS A 666 -5.39 -21.69 9.38
CA LYS A 666 -6.00 -21.71 10.71
C LYS A 666 -5.13 -22.48 11.70
N ASN A 667 -5.29 -22.14 12.97
CA ASN A 667 -4.64 -22.84 14.07
C ASN A 667 -5.27 -24.23 14.24
N ILE A 668 -4.44 -25.25 14.42
CA ILE A 668 -4.86 -26.65 14.32
C ILE A 668 -4.77 -27.30 15.69
N LEU A 669 -5.81 -28.05 16.08
CA LEU A 669 -5.78 -28.93 17.24
C LEU A 669 -5.60 -30.38 16.77
N ILE A 670 -4.59 -31.07 17.32
CA ILE A 670 -4.35 -32.48 17.09
C ILE A 670 -4.79 -33.25 18.34
N ASP A 671 -5.82 -34.08 18.17
CA ASP A 671 -6.34 -34.99 19.18
C ASP A 671 -5.81 -36.39 18.91
N SER A 672 -4.68 -36.73 19.55
CA SER A 672 -3.98 -38.01 19.36
C SER A 672 -2.97 -38.31 20.46
N CYS A 673 -2.39 -39.50 20.40
CA CYS A 673 -1.25 -39.87 21.23
C CYS A 673 -0.06 -38.92 20.95
N PRO A 674 0.70 -38.48 21.98
CA PRO A 674 1.77 -37.49 21.83
C PRO A 674 2.84 -37.85 20.77
N GLN A 675 3.08 -39.14 20.52
CA GLN A 675 4.03 -39.59 19.51
C GLN A 675 3.52 -39.33 18.08
N ASP A 676 2.24 -39.65 17.82
CA ASP A 676 1.62 -39.45 16.51
C ASP A 676 1.39 -37.95 16.25
N ALA A 677 1.10 -37.16 17.29
CA ALA A 677 0.95 -35.71 17.17
C ALA A 677 2.22 -35.01 16.64
N ILE A 678 3.41 -35.50 17.04
CA ILE A 678 4.69 -34.97 16.54
C ILE A 678 4.83 -35.25 15.04
N GLN A 679 4.51 -36.46 14.59
CA GLN A 679 4.59 -36.82 13.16
C GLN A 679 3.63 -35.98 12.31
N ILE A 680 2.41 -35.77 12.81
CA ILE A 680 1.40 -34.95 12.13
C ILE A 680 1.86 -33.50 12.05
N ALA A 681 2.40 -32.94 13.14
CA ALA A 681 2.97 -31.59 13.14
C ALA A 681 4.13 -31.46 12.13
N GLU A 682 5.04 -32.45 12.06
CA GLU A 682 6.11 -32.47 11.07
C GLU A 682 5.58 -32.52 9.63
N ILE A 683 4.53 -33.30 9.37
CA ILE A 683 3.91 -33.35 8.04
C ILE A 683 3.31 -31.98 7.69
N ILE A 684 2.54 -31.36 8.59
CA ILE A 684 1.93 -30.03 8.38
C ILE A 684 3.00 -28.96 8.11
N THR A 685 4.15 -29.06 8.77
CA THR A 685 5.22 -28.08 8.58
C THR A 685 5.92 -28.24 7.23
N LYS A 686 6.10 -29.49 6.78
CA LYS A 686 6.61 -29.80 5.43
C LYS A 686 5.63 -29.37 4.33
N THR A 687 4.32 -29.49 4.55
CA THR A 687 3.32 -29.02 3.56
C THR A 687 3.30 -27.50 3.43
N ASN A 688 3.43 -26.78 4.54
CA ASN A 688 3.36 -25.31 4.57
C ASN A 688 4.67 -24.60 4.16
N SER A 689 5.73 -25.33 3.78
CA SER A 689 7.03 -24.77 3.35
C SER A 689 7.64 -23.73 4.32
N CYS A 690 7.39 -23.87 5.63
CA CYS A 690 7.89 -22.93 6.64
C CYS A 690 9.36 -23.20 7.01
N LYS A 691 10.10 -22.12 7.34
CA LYS A 691 11.54 -22.18 7.62
C LYS A 691 11.89 -22.59 9.05
N SER A 692 10.99 -22.37 10.02
CA SER A 692 11.25 -22.64 11.43
C SER A 692 10.02 -23.15 12.19
N ILE A 693 10.23 -24.16 13.04
CA ILE A 693 9.22 -24.72 13.94
C ILE A 693 9.74 -24.51 15.36
N TYR A 694 8.98 -23.82 16.19
CA TYR A 694 9.28 -23.70 17.61
C TYR A 694 8.36 -24.62 18.40
N THR A 695 8.93 -25.49 19.24
CA THR A 695 8.13 -26.44 20.04
C THR A 695 8.17 -26.09 21.51
N ILE A 696 7.00 -25.97 22.14
CA ILE A 696 6.82 -25.84 23.59
C ILE A 696 6.22 -27.13 24.11
N SER A 697 6.86 -27.74 25.11
CA SER A 697 6.38 -28.98 25.72
C SER A 697 5.98 -28.78 27.18
N LEU A 698 4.69 -28.93 27.47
CA LEU A 698 4.13 -28.81 28.80
C LEU A 698 4.03 -30.20 29.45
N LYS A 699 4.70 -30.40 30.58
CA LYS A 699 4.74 -31.69 31.31
C LYS A 699 3.94 -31.67 32.63
N LYS A 700 3.64 -30.48 33.16
CA LYS A 700 2.93 -30.23 34.41
C LYS A 700 1.99 -29.04 34.21
N PRO A 701 0.86 -28.95 34.94
CA PRO A 701 0.02 -27.76 34.90
C PRO A 701 0.88 -26.56 35.31
N CYS A 702 0.97 -25.59 34.42
CA CYS A 702 1.74 -24.38 34.66
C CYS A 702 1.05 -23.57 35.77
N LYS A 703 1.79 -23.26 36.83
CA LYS A 703 1.47 -22.21 37.80
C LYS A 703 2.42 -21.00 37.66
N ASN A 704 3.40 -21.12 36.77
CA ASN A 704 4.50 -20.18 36.61
C ASN A 704 4.22 -19.26 35.42
N LEU A 705 4.32 -17.95 35.66
CA LEU A 705 4.18 -16.86 34.68
C LEU A 705 5.21 -16.93 33.52
N ASP A 706 6.16 -17.85 33.56
CA ASP A 706 7.25 -17.98 32.57
C ASP A 706 6.73 -18.27 31.15
N VAL A 707 5.68 -19.08 31.01
CA VAL A 707 5.09 -19.45 29.72
C VAL A 707 4.39 -18.25 29.05
N PRO A 708 3.46 -17.54 29.72
CA PRO A 708 2.85 -16.35 29.13
C PRO A 708 3.87 -15.24 28.85
N ILE A 709 4.86 -15.02 29.73
CA ILE A 709 5.92 -14.03 29.50
C ILE A 709 6.73 -14.38 28.24
N LYS A 710 7.06 -15.66 28.03
CA LYS A 710 7.81 -16.09 26.85
C LYS A 710 7.00 -15.97 25.55
N LEU A 711 5.69 -16.23 25.60
CA LEU A 711 4.80 -16.16 24.43
C LEU A 711 4.48 -14.71 24.04
N PHE A 712 4.09 -13.89 25.02
CA PHE A 712 3.48 -12.57 24.82
C PHE A 712 4.38 -11.40 25.23
N GLY A 713 5.50 -11.66 25.91
CA GLY A 713 6.38 -10.62 26.45
C GLY A 713 5.82 -10.01 27.74
N ILE A 714 6.65 -9.21 28.40
CA ILE A 714 6.25 -8.41 29.56
C ILE A 714 6.35 -6.93 29.23
N ASN A 715 5.57 -6.11 29.93
CA ASN A 715 5.66 -4.66 29.80
C ASN A 715 7.07 -4.17 30.21
N HIS A 716 7.69 -3.34 29.36
CA HIS A 716 9.02 -2.72 29.54
C HIS A 716 9.25 -2.07 30.93
N ILE A 717 8.20 -1.64 31.63
CA ILE A 717 8.28 -1.03 32.97
C ILE A 717 8.54 -2.07 34.07
N LEU A 718 8.14 -3.32 33.85
CA LEU A 718 8.27 -4.44 34.81
C LEU A 718 9.52 -5.30 34.53
N GLU A 719 10.32 -4.92 33.54
CA GLU A 719 11.39 -5.73 32.98
C GLU A 719 12.72 -5.44 33.71
N THR A 720 13.29 -6.46 34.36
CA THR A 720 14.56 -6.31 35.12
C THR A 720 15.81 -6.42 34.23
N ASN A 721 15.69 -6.89 32.98
CA ASN A 721 16.80 -7.02 32.01
C ASN A 721 16.31 -6.78 30.56
N PRO A 722 16.71 -5.68 29.89
CA PRO A 722 16.13 -5.24 28.61
C PRO A 722 16.64 -5.97 27.36
N GLU A 723 17.70 -6.79 27.45
CA GLU A 723 18.36 -7.35 26.25
C GLU A 723 17.78 -8.68 25.75
N ASN A 724 16.85 -9.34 26.46
CA ASN A 724 16.62 -10.78 26.23
C ASN A 724 15.22 -11.31 25.90
N THR A 725 14.14 -10.54 25.77
CA THR A 725 12.83 -11.16 25.49
C THR A 725 11.91 -10.34 24.60
N LYS A 726 12.24 -10.23 23.31
CA LYS A 726 11.18 -10.02 22.31
C LYS A 726 10.17 -11.18 22.40
N PRO A 727 8.86 -10.93 22.36
CA PRO A 727 7.86 -11.99 22.45
C PRO A 727 8.03 -12.99 21.32
N LEU A 728 7.86 -14.28 21.64
CA LEU A 728 8.06 -15.36 20.67
C LEU A 728 7.14 -15.20 19.44
N LEU A 729 5.92 -14.69 19.64
CA LEU A 729 4.99 -14.41 18.55
C LEU A 729 5.49 -13.30 17.62
N GLU A 730 6.28 -12.35 18.09
CA GLU A 730 6.90 -11.33 17.23
C GLU A 730 8.11 -11.89 16.48
N ILE A 731 8.93 -12.74 17.11
CA ILE A 731 10.07 -13.40 16.47
C ILE A 731 9.62 -14.29 15.30
N LEU A 732 8.49 -14.97 15.48
CA LEU A 732 7.96 -15.93 14.50
C LEU A 732 7.05 -15.29 13.44
N ASP A 733 6.84 -13.96 13.46
CA ASP A 733 5.93 -13.28 12.53
C ASP A 733 6.25 -13.64 11.07
N LYS A 734 5.21 -14.04 10.32
CA LYS A 734 5.22 -14.45 8.90
C LYS A 734 6.07 -15.67 8.53
N THR A 735 6.94 -16.16 9.42
CA THR A 735 7.98 -17.14 9.08
C THR A 735 7.94 -18.42 9.91
N GLY A 736 7.22 -18.43 11.04
CA GLY A 736 7.27 -19.50 12.03
C GLY A 736 5.94 -20.22 12.27
N ILE A 737 6.06 -21.52 12.57
CA ILE A 737 4.98 -22.33 13.15
C ILE A 737 5.31 -22.57 14.62
N LEU A 738 4.34 -22.35 15.50
CA LEU A 738 4.46 -22.64 16.93
C LEU A 738 3.73 -23.96 17.25
N PHE A 739 4.43 -24.94 17.79
CA PHE A 739 3.84 -26.21 18.22
C PHE A 739 3.78 -26.28 19.75
N ILE A 740 2.57 -26.25 20.32
CA ILE A 740 2.32 -26.33 21.75
C ILE A 740 1.82 -27.73 22.08
N LYS A 741 2.65 -28.51 22.77
CA LYS A 741 2.29 -29.85 23.24
C LYS A 741 1.54 -29.78 24.56
N ASN A 742 0.48 -30.57 24.68
CA ASN A 742 -0.34 -30.73 25.88
C ASN A 742 -1.00 -29.42 26.33
N VAL A 743 -1.82 -28.84 25.46
CA VAL A 743 -2.49 -27.54 25.68
C VAL A 743 -3.34 -27.48 26.95
N HIS A 744 -3.83 -28.63 27.44
CA HIS A 744 -4.62 -28.73 28.68
C HIS A 744 -3.84 -28.39 29.95
N PHE A 745 -2.50 -28.30 29.90
CA PHE A 745 -1.68 -27.86 31.04
C PHE A 745 -1.50 -26.34 31.14
N LEU A 746 -2.06 -25.57 30.21
CA LEU A 746 -2.02 -24.10 30.25
C LEU A 746 -2.96 -23.54 31.30
N ASP A 747 -2.53 -22.46 31.93
CA ASP A 747 -3.27 -21.63 32.87
C ASP A 747 -4.46 -20.96 32.15
N ILE A 748 -5.58 -20.76 32.85
CA ILE A 748 -6.80 -20.15 32.25
C ILE A 748 -6.52 -18.76 31.68
N GLU A 749 -5.74 -17.92 32.38
CA GLU A 749 -5.35 -16.60 31.87
C GLU A 749 -4.58 -16.69 30.55
N THR A 750 -3.63 -17.62 30.46
CA THR A 750 -2.85 -17.85 29.22
C THR A 750 -3.76 -18.34 28.08
N GLN A 751 -4.77 -19.15 28.40
CA GLN A 751 -5.76 -19.60 27.43
C GLN A 751 -6.61 -18.44 26.89
N GLU A 752 -6.98 -17.45 27.72
CA GLU A 752 -7.70 -16.25 27.28
C GLU A 752 -6.86 -15.37 26.35
N TYR A 753 -5.57 -15.14 26.66
CA TYR A 753 -4.67 -14.41 25.78
C TYR A 753 -4.45 -15.14 24.44
N LEU A 754 -4.31 -16.46 24.47
CA LEU A 754 -4.25 -17.27 23.24
C LEU A 754 -5.55 -17.18 22.45
N TYR A 755 -6.70 -17.18 23.12
CA TYR A 755 -8.00 -17.03 22.47
C TYR A 755 -8.11 -15.68 21.75
N GLU A 756 -7.73 -14.57 22.41
CA GLU A 756 -7.71 -13.25 21.76
C GLU A 756 -6.81 -13.23 20.52
N PHE A 757 -5.62 -13.84 20.60
CA PHE A 757 -4.69 -13.96 19.48
C PHE A 757 -5.27 -14.81 18.33
N ILE A 758 -5.87 -15.97 18.63
CA ILE A 758 -6.48 -16.85 17.63
C ILE A 758 -7.66 -16.16 16.96
N ARG A 759 -8.46 -15.38 17.69
CA ARG A 759 -9.65 -14.72 17.14
C ARG A 759 -9.32 -13.45 16.36
N TYR A 760 -8.44 -12.59 16.89
CA TYR A 760 -8.19 -11.26 16.32
C TYR A 760 -6.84 -11.11 15.62
N GLY A 761 -5.86 -11.98 15.89
CA GLY A 761 -4.52 -11.89 15.27
C GLY A 761 -3.60 -10.83 15.90
N PHE A 762 -3.99 -10.28 17.05
CA PHE A 762 -3.10 -9.48 17.90
C PHE A 762 -2.99 -10.12 19.27
N PHE A 763 -1.86 -9.92 19.93
CA PHE A 763 -1.70 -10.22 21.34
C PHE A 763 -1.45 -8.92 22.13
N LYS A 764 -1.59 -9.00 23.45
CA LYS A 764 -1.22 -7.93 24.37
C LYS A 764 -0.03 -8.41 25.17
N GLU A 765 0.97 -7.55 25.36
CA GLU A 765 2.06 -7.84 26.29
C GLU A 765 1.47 -8.00 27.71
N PHE A 766 2.07 -8.87 28.52
CA PHE A 766 1.55 -9.15 29.86
C PHE A 766 1.51 -7.86 30.69
N ARG A 767 0.33 -7.50 31.22
CA ARG A 767 0.05 -6.23 31.93
C ARG A 767 0.30 -4.97 31.10
N SER A 768 0.01 -5.02 29.80
CA SER A 768 0.00 -3.88 28.88
C SER A 768 -1.32 -3.81 28.13
N MET A 769 -1.74 -2.59 27.76
CA MET A 769 -2.88 -2.37 26.88
C MET A 769 -2.47 -2.28 25.40
N LYS A 770 -1.16 -2.32 25.11
CA LYS A 770 -0.62 -2.25 23.76
C LYS A 770 -0.94 -3.54 23.00
N LYS A 771 -1.58 -3.39 21.84
CA LYS A 771 -1.89 -4.50 20.92
C LYS A 771 -0.78 -4.62 19.87
N THR A 772 -0.23 -5.81 19.72
CA THR A 772 0.79 -6.13 18.71
C THR A 772 0.25 -7.21 17.77
N PHE A 773 0.26 -6.94 16.46
CA PHE A 773 -0.21 -7.88 15.44
C PHE A 773 0.91 -8.85 15.05
N SER A 774 0.56 -10.12 14.90
CA SER A 774 1.48 -11.16 14.44
C SER A 774 0.72 -12.26 13.70
N ASP A 775 1.28 -12.72 12.58
CA ASP A 775 0.75 -13.80 11.75
C ASP A 775 1.58 -15.07 11.95
N VAL A 776 1.23 -15.82 13.00
CA VAL A 776 1.87 -17.09 13.40
C VAL A 776 0.83 -18.20 13.43
N LYS A 777 1.12 -19.30 12.71
CA LYS A 777 0.31 -20.52 12.76
C LYS A 777 0.68 -21.33 14.00
N ILE A 778 -0.31 -21.61 14.84
CA ILE A 778 -0.15 -22.40 16.06
C ILE A 778 -0.78 -23.78 15.87
N ILE A 779 -0.01 -24.82 16.18
CA ILE A 779 -0.45 -26.21 16.25
C ILE A 779 -0.50 -26.61 17.71
N PHE A 780 -1.63 -27.13 18.15
CA PHE A 780 -1.87 -27.59 19.52
C PHE A 780 -1.96 -29.12 19.53
N SER A 781 -1.44 -29.76 20.57
CA SER A 781 -1.72 -31.18 20.83
C SER A 781 -2.41 -31.38 22.18
N SER A 782 -3.34 -32.33 22.24
CA SER A 782 -3.92 -32.83 23.49
C SER A 782 -3.93 -34.35 23.50
N ASN A 783 -3.65 -34.93 24.66
CA ASN A 783 -3.75 -36.37 24.94
C ASN A 783 -5.04 -36.73 25.73
N ILE A 784 -5.78 -35.71 26.21
CA ILE A 784 -7.04 -35.85 26.94
C ILE A 784 -8.15 -35.23 26.09
N ASN A 785 -9.36 -35.77 26.23
CA ASN A 785 -10.56 -35.21 25.65
C ASN A 785 -10.85 -33.82 26.25
N LEU A 786 -10.54 -32.76 25.49
CA LEU A 786 -10.73 -31.38 25.94
C LEU A 786 -12.18 -31.05 26.25
N GLN A 787 -13.15 -31.75 25.66
CA GLN A 787 -14.57 -31.55 25.96
C GLN A 787 -14.89 -31.85 27.44
N GLU A 788 -14.25 -32.86 28.02
CA GLU A 788 -14.44 -33.21 29.43
C GLU A 788 -13.73 -32.20 30.35
N ALA A 789 -12.55 -31.72 29.95
CA ALA A 789 -11.81 -30.69 30.68
C ALA A 789 -12.58 -29.37 30.73
N VAL A 790 -13.27 -29.01 29.64
CA VAL A 790 -14.17 -27.85 29.60
C VAL A 790 -15.35 -28.03 30.55
N ASN A 791 -15.94 -29.22 30.62
CA ASN A 791 -17.05 -29.51 31.55
C ASN A 791 -16.61 -29.42 33.02
N LYS A 792 -15.34 -29.74 33.31
CA LYS A 792 -14.72 -29.60 34.63
C LYS A 792 -14.22 -28.19 34.95
N ASN A 793 -14.41 -27.21 34.06
CA ASN A 793 -13.87 -25.84 34.15
C ASN A 793 -12.34 -25.77 34.24
N GLU A 794 -11.62 -26.81 33.82
CA GLU A 794 -10.14 -26.82 33.75
C GLU A 794 -9.63 -26.19 32.43
N PHE A 795 -10.53 -25.94 31.48
CA PHE A 795 -10.21 -25.38 30.16
C PHE A 795 -11.28 -24.38 29.69
N SER A 796 -10.86 -23.29 29.05
CA SER A 796 -11.72 -22.21 28.54
C SER A 796 -12.66 -22.72 27.44
N LYS A 797 -13.94 -22.34 27.56
CA LYS A 797 -15.00 -22.64 26.58
C LYS A 797 -14.74 -21.91 25.26
N GLU A 798 -14.25 -20.68 25.36
CA GLU A 798 -13.97 -19.77 24.26
C GLU A 798 -12.85 -20.32 23.39
N LEU A 799 -11.71 -20.67 23.99
CA LEU A 799 -10.57 -21.26 23.29
C LEU A 799 -10.95 -22.58 22.61
N PHE A 800 -11.65 -23.46 23.34
CA PHE A 800 -12.09 -24.74 22.79
C PHE A 800 -13.00 -24.58 21.56
N SER A 801 -13.90 -23.59 21.58
CA SER A 801 -14.82 -23.34 20.45
C SER A 801 -14.10 -22.98 19.15
N GLU A 802 -12.98 -22.24 19.23
CA GLU A 802 -12.14 -21.91 18.08
C GLU A 802 -11.28 -23.10 17.64
N LEU A 803 -10.67 -23.81 18.59
CA LEU A 803 -9.84 -24.99 18.30
C LEU A 803 -10.64 -26.15 17.68
N LYS A 804 -11.92 -26.30 18.06
CA LYS A 804 -12.80 -27.34 17.51
C LYS A 804 -13.04 -27.16 16.00
N LYS A 805 -12.98 -25.94 15.47
CA LYS A 805 -13.21 -25.66 14.03
C LYS A 805 -12.15 -26.30 13.13
N ALA A 806 -10.94 -26.54 13.65
CA ALA A 806 -9.81 -27.12 12.91
C ALA A 806 -9.15 -28.22 13.74
N CYS A 807 -9.93 -29.24 14.10
CA CYS A 807 -9.48 -30.39 14.89
C CYS A 807 -9.23 -31.62 14.01
N ILE A 808 -8.07 -32.24 14.17
CA ILE A 808 -7.69 -33.51 13.54
C ILE A 808 -7.80 -34.60 14.60
N LYS A 809 -8.76 -35.50 14.44
CA LYS A 809 -8.93 -36.69 15.29
C LYS A 809 -8.29 -37.89 14.63
N VAL A 810 -7.22 -38.38 15.22
CA VAL A 810 -6.51 -39.57 14.71
C VAL A 810 -7.26 -40.83 15.15
N PRO A 811 -7.57 -41.77 14.24
CA PRO A 811 -8.22 -43.02 14.63
C PRO A 811 -7.29 -43.85 15.52
N SER A 812 -7.81 -44.39 16.62
CA SER A 812 -7.01 -45.25 17.51
C SER A 812 -6.78 -46.62 16.88
N ILE A 813 -5.56 -47.16 17.02
CA ILE A 813 -5.21 -48.50 16.50
C ILE A 813 -6.13 -49.59 17.03
N LYS A 814 -6.62 -49.44 18.27
CA LYS A 814 -7.52 -50.40 18.94
C LYS A 814 -8.88 -50.52 18.25
N THR A 815 -9.26 -49.55 17.42
CA THR A 815 -10.55 -49.56 16.71
C THR A 815 -10.52 -50.35 15.40
N PHE A 816 -9.34 -50.78 14.93
CA PHE A 816 -9.21 -51.55 13.69
C PHE A 816 -9.42 -53.04 13.92
N ASN A 817 -10.01 -53.70 12.92
CA ASN A 817 -10.17 -55.15 12.91
C ASN A 817 -8.84 -55.87 12.65
N ASN A 818 -8.72 -57.14 13.05
CA ASN A 818 -7.51 -57.93 12.85
C ASN A 818 -7.04 -57.98 11.38
N ASN A 819 -7.97 -58.10 10.42
CA ASN A 819 -7.64 -58.07 8.98
C ASN A 819 -7.12 -56.69 8.52
N GLU A 820 -7.61 -55.61 9.12
CA GLU A 820 -7.17 -54.25 8.81
C GLU A 820 -5.78 -53.98 9.39
N LEU A 821 -5.50 -54.52 10.58
CA LEU A 821 -4.17 -54.48 11.21
C LEU A 821 -3.16 -55.29 10.39
N GLU A 822 -3.53 -56.46 9.88
CA GLU A 822 -2.67 -57.22 8.96
C GLU A 822 -2.36 -56.42 7.69
N ASN A 823 -3.37 -55.79 7.09
CA ASN A 823 -3.18 -54.93 5.92
C ASN A 823 -2.29 -53.73 6.23
N LEU A 824 -2.47 -53.08 7.38
CA LEU A 824 -1.63 -51.97 7.84
C LEU A 824 -0.17 -52.39 8.03
N ILE A 825 0.07 -53.56 8.64
CA ILE A 825 1.41 -54.14 8.79
C ILE A 825 2.02 -54.39 7.41
N THR A 826 1.26 -54.99 6.47
CA THR A 826 1.76 -55.20 5.11
C THR A 826 2.08 -53.87 4.41
N GLY A 827 1.24 -52.85 4.54
CA GLY A 827 1.48 -51.53 3.99
C GLY A 827 2.75 -50.87 4.53
N TYR A 828 2.98 -50.92 5.84
CA TYR A 828 4.23 -50.40 6.44
C TYR A 828 5.46 -51.22 6.05
N THR A 829 5.34 -52.54 5.85
CA THR A 829 6.45 -53.34 5.32
C THR A 829 6.79 -52.96 3.88
N GLU A 830 5.78 -52.77 3.01
CA GLU A 830 5.99 -52.33 1.63
C GLU A 830 6.66 -50.95 1.58
N GLN A 831 6.29 -50.02 2.47
CA GLN A 831 6.95 -48.72 2.60
C GLN A 831 8.41 -48.84 3.08
N ALA A 832 8.67 -49.66 4.10
CA ALA A 832 10.01 -49.85 4.62
C ALA A 832 10.97 -50.42 3.57
N ILE A 833 10.49 -51.34 2.72
CA ILE A 833 11.28 -51.92 1.62
C ILE A 833 11.66 -50.86 0.57
N LYS A 834 10.83 -49.82 0.36
CA LYS A 834 11.12 -48.73 -0.59
C LYS A 834 12.22 -47.76 -0.14
N THR A 835 12.44 -47.62 1.17
CA THR A 835 13.06 -46.40 1.70
C THR A 835 14.59 -46.42 1.75
N GLU A 836 15.26 -47.57 1.85
CA GLU A 836 16.72 -47.76 1.62
C GLU A 836 17.13 -49.17 2.13
N GLU A 837 18.00 -49.87 1.38
CA GLU A 837 18.84 -51.03 1.79
C GLU A 837 18.24 -52.44 1.98
N LEU A 838 16.91 -52.63 2.02
CA LEU A 838 16.29 -53.96 2.26
C LEU A 838 15.79 -54.68 0.99
N GLN A 839 16.38 -54.41 -0.18
CA GLN A 839 15.88 -54.90 -1.48
C GLN A 839 15.84 -56.43 -1.63
N TYR A 840 16.51 -57.19 -0.76
CA TYR A 840 16.76 -58.61 -0.99
C TYR A 840 16.28 -59.60 0.08
N ILE A 841 15.54 -59.22 1.13
CA ILE A 841 15.16 -60.20 2.19
C ILE A 841 13.71 -60.08 2.70
N LEU A 842 12.95 -61.13 2.36
CA LEU A 842 11.80 -61.80 3.02
C LEU A 842 10.73 -60.97 3.76
N GLU A 843 9.48 -61.11 3.26
CA GLU A 843 8.21 -60.73 3.90
C GLU A 843 8.15 -61.18 5.39
N LEU A 844 7.39 -60.45 6.22
CA LEU A 844 7.07 -60.91 7.57
C LEU A 844 6.34 -62.26 7.50
N THR A 845 6.79 -63.24 8.27
CA THR A 845 6.10 -64.53 8.41
C THR A 845 4.77 -64.33 9.14
N GLU A 846 3.81 -65.21 8.89
CA GLU A 846 2.49 -65.17 9.57
C GLU A 846 2.62 -65.23 11.11
N LEU A 847 3.66 -65.88 11.63
CA LEU A 847 3.97 -65.90 13.07
C LEU A 847 4.44 -64.52 13.59
N GLU A 848 5.19 -63.76 12.80
CA GLU A 848 5.65 -62.42 13.17
C GLU A 848 4.51 -61.40 13.10
N LYS A 849 3.63 -61.50 12.10
CA LYS A 849 2.41 -60.69 12.01
C LYS A 849 1.54 -60.90 13.25
N ARG A 850 1.31 -62.17 13.64
CA ARG A 850 0.58 -62.51 14.87
C ARG A 850 1.27 -61.98 16.14
N LYS A 851 2.61 -62.02 16.23
CA LYS A 851 3.34 -61.44 17.37
C LYS A 851 3.16 -59.92 17.49
N ILE A 852 3.12 -59.20 16.36
CA ILE A 852 2.90 -57.75 16.35
C ILE A 852 1.46 -57.41 16.77
N ILE A 853 0.48 -58.17 16.26
CA ILE A 853 -0.93 -58.00 16.64
C ILE A 853 -1.12 -58.25 18.15
N ASN A 854 -0.49 -59.31 18.67
CA ASN A 854 -0.55 -59.64 20.11
C ASN A 854 0.17 -58.63 21.00
N SER A 855 1.09 -57.82 20.45
CA SER A 855 1.79 -56.75 21.21
C SER A 855 0.97 -55.46 21.37
N SER A 856 -0.19 -55.35 20.70
CA SER A 856 -1.16 -54.24 20.79
C SER A 856 -0.52 -52.84 20.91
N PRO A 857 0.14 -52.32 19.86
CA PRO A 857 0.80 -51.01 19.90
C PRO A 857 -0.22 -49.88 20.15
N GLU A 858 0.20 -48.86 20.90
CA GLU A 858 -0.68 -47.74 21.24
C GLU A 858 -0.69 -46.63 20.17
N SER A 859 0.42 -46.45 19.44
CA SER A 859 0.59 -45.41 18.42
C SER A 859 1.02 -45.98 17.06
N PHE A 860 0.70 -45.27 15.97
CA PHE A 860 1.13 -45.69 14.63
C PHE A 860 2.65 -45.60 14.49
N TYR A 861 3.25 -44.62 15.16
CA TYR A 861 4.70 -44.50 15.27
C TYR A 861 5.36 -45.74 15.89
N GLU A 862 4.81 -46.23 17.00
CA GLU A 862 5.33 -47.42 17.68
C GLU A 862 5.24 -48.66 16.79
N LEU A 863 4.10 -48.85 16.13
CA LEU A 863 3.90 -49.95 15.18
C LEU A 863 4.94 -49.90 14.04
N LYS A 864 5.12 -48.74 13.42
CA LYS A 864 6.09 -48.54 12.34
C LYS A 864 7.52 -48.87 12.79
N ASN A 865 7.91 -48.39 13.98
CA ASN A 865 9.23 -48.67 14.55
C ASN A 865 9.41 -50.16 14.89
N ASN A 866 8.39 -50.84 15.39
CA ASN A 866 8.46 -52.27 15.70
C ASN A 866 8.65 -53.10 14.43
N ILE A 867 7.94 -52.76 13.35
CA ILE A 867 8.11 -53.39 12.03
C ILE A 867 9.52 -53.16 11.49
N GLN A 868 10.01 -51.91 11.52
CA GLN A 868 11.38 -51.59 11.08
C GLN A 868 12.44 -52.34 11.88
N LYS A 869 12.30 -52.43 13.21
CA LYS A 869 13.21 -53.22 14.06
C LYS A 869 13.24 -54.70 13.67
N ILE A 870 12.09 -55.30 13.34
CA ILE A 870 12.01 -56.70 12.92
C ILE A 870 12.69 -56.90 11.56
N LEU A 871 12.47 -55.99 10.61
CA LEU A 871 13.11 -56.04 9.30
C LEU A 871 14.64 -55.87 9.40
N ILE A 872 15.13 -54.95 10.25
CA ILE A 872 16.57 -54.77 10.51
C ILE A 872 17.16 -56.02 11.22
N LYS A 873 16.41 -56.70 12.08
CA LYS A 873 16.86 -57.97 12.68
C LYS A 873 17.00 -59.08 11.63
N LYS A 874 16.14 -59.11 10.62
CA LYS A 874 16.19 -60.09 9.51
C LYS A 874 17.32 -59.83 8.52
N SER A 875 17.76 -58.58 8.35
CA SER A 875 18.85 -58.26 7.43
C SER A 875 20.24 -58.69 7.94
N LYS A 876 20.37 -59.08 9.22
CA LYS A 876 21.62 -59.65 9.77
C LYS A 876 21.69 -61.16 9.46
N PRO A 877 22.72 -61.66 8.77
CA PRO A 877 22.84 -63.08 8.46
C PRO A 877 23.01 -63.90 9.76
N LYS A 878 22.26 -65.00 9.87
CA LYS A 878 22.44 -66.03 10.91
C LYS A 878 23.80 -66.69 10.73
N ASN A 879 24.80 -66.24 11.48
CA ASN A 879 25.87 -67.11 11.96
C ASN A 879 25.92 -67.01 13.49
N THR A 880 26.16 -68.17 14.08
CA THR A 880 26.35 -68.49 15.50
C THR A 880 25.09 -68.82 16.29
N ILE A 881 24.84 -70.13 16.32
CA ILE A 881 24.08 -70.87 17.33
C ILE A 881 24.87 -70.81 18.64
N GLN A 882 24.26 -70.24 19.68
CA GLN A 882 24.54 -70.27 21.13
C GLN A 882 23.98 -68.91 21.62
N GLU A 883 22.89 -68.79 22.38
CA GLU A 883 22.48 -69.55 23.55
C GLU A 883 20.94 -69.55 23.63
N THR A 884 20.35 -70.73 23.52
CA THR A 884 19.14 -71.07 24.29
C THR A 884 19.61 -71.67 25.61
N ILE A 885 18.83 -71.48 26.69
CA ILE A 885 19.15 -71.66 28.13
C ILE A 885 19.54 -70.26 28.67
N ILE A 886 18.69 -69.45 29.32
CA ILE A 886 17.78 -69.72 30.43
C ILE A 886 16.63 -68.70 30.40
N GLN A 887 15.38 -69.16 30.30
CA GLN A 887 14.26 -68.50 30.94
C GLN A 887 13.89 -69.33 32.16
N LYS A 888 14.02 -68.75 33.35
CA LYS A 888 13.12 -68.84 34.52
C LYS A 888 13.90 -68.45 35.77
N ASN A 889 13.52 -67.33 36.39
CA ASN A 889 13.01 -67.32 37.77
C ASN A 889 12.63 -65.90 38.22
N HIS A 890 11.37 -65.78 38.61
CA HIS A 890 10.82 -65.00 39.72
C HIS A 890 11.19 -63.52 39.92
N ALA A 891 10.19 -62.67 39.65
CA ALA A 891 9.43 -61.86 40.61
C ALA A 891 10.15 -60.98 41.67
N GLN A 892 9.59 -59.76 41.79
CA GLN A 892 9.58 -58.80 42.91
C GLN A 892 10.45 -57.52 42.81
N ILE A 893 9.70 -56.43 42.54
CA ILE A 893 9.90 -54.98 42.72
C ILE A 893 10.21 -54.69 44.22
N PRO A 894 10.97 -53.64 44.67
CA PRO A 894 10.82 -52.22 44.29
C PRO A 894 12.07 -51.31 44.18
N ASN A 895 11.85 -50.18 43.47
CA ASN A 895 12.34 -48.79 43.66
C ASN A 895 13.71 -48.59 44.37
N LYS A 896 14.65 -47.79 43.88
CA LYS A 896 14.50 -46.37 43.49
C LYS A 896 15.84 -45.86 42.91
N ASN A 897 15.74 -44.80 42.10
CA ASN A 897 16.79 -43.87 41.65
C ASN A 897 17.71 -44.39 40.54
N PHE A 898 17.51 -43.91 39.30
CA PHE A 898 18.61 -43.31 38.54
C PHE A 898 18.06 -42.35 37.48
N GLU A 899 18.63 -41.16 37.49
CA GLU A 899 18.25 -40.00 36.72
C GLU A 899 18.47 -40.20 35.23
N THR A 900 17.57 -39.57 34.48
CA THR A 900 17.40 -39.58 33.04
C THR A 900 18.54 -38.87 32.30
N LYS A 901 19.34 -39.63 31.55
CA LYS A 901 20.05 -39.17 30.35
C LYS A 901 20.20 -40.33 29.37
N THR A 902 19.31 -40.42 28.36
CA THR A 902 19.64 -41.05 27.08
C THR A 902 18.58 -40.66 26.04
N GLU A 903 18.91 -39.64 25.24
CA GLU A 903 18.25 -39.35 23.98
C GLU A 903 18.59 -40.47 22.98
N LEU A 904 17.56 -41.17 22.49
CA LEU A 904 17.68 -42.07 21.35
C LEU A 904 17.68 -41.26 20.05
N LYS A 905 18.86 -41.14 19.43
CA LYS A 905 19.02 -40.89 18.00
C LYS A 905 18.81 -42.20 17.24
N LEU A 906 18.06 -42.17 16.13
CA LEU A 906 18.09 -43.02 14.90
C LEU A 906 16.81 -42.65 14.11
N ALA A 907 16.77 -42.35 12.81
CA ALA A 907 17.75 -42.01 11.78
C ALA A 907 16.94 -41.36 10.64
N THR A 908 17.39 -40.24 10.10
CA THR A 908 16.91 -39.66 8.83
C THR A 908 18.14 -39.33 7.99
N ASN A 909 18.41 -40.12 6.95
CA ASN A 909 19.19 -39.68 5.79
C ASN A 909 18.22 -38.78 4.98
N PHE A 910 18.50 -37.58 4.48
CA PHE A 910 19.72 -36.85 4.19
C PHE A 910 19.52 -35.38 4.57
N SER A 911 20.32 -34.86 5.51
CA SER A 911 20.93 -33.53 5.36
C SER A 911 22.16 -33.50 6.28
N THR A 912 23.27 -33.05 5.71
CA THR A 912 24.62 -33.06 6.27
C THR A 912 24.66 -32.57 7.72
N THR A 913 24.73 -33.49 8.67
CA THR A 913 25.10 -33.20 10.05
C THR A 913 26.17 -34.21 10.46
N TYR A 914 27.40 -33.74 10.46
CA TYR A 914 28.56 -34.49 10.95
C TYR A 914 28.39 -34.76 12.45
N ASP A 915 28.87 -35.92 12.90
CA ASP A 915 28.76 -36.37 14.30
C ASP A 915 29.47 -35.38 15.25
N LEU A 916 28.70 -34.55 15.95
CA LEU A 916 29.18 -33.51 16.88
C LEU A 916 29.59 -34.10 18.24
N LYS A 917 30.54 -35.04 18.25
CA LYS A 917 31.21 -35.48 19.49
C LYS A 917 32.68 -35.04 19.58
N ASP A 918 33.31 -34.70 18.45
CA ASP A 918 34.70 -34.25 18.41
C ASP A 918 34.81 -32.73 18.63
N LYS A 919 35.29 -32.29 19.80
CA LYS A 919 35.51 -30.87 20.12
C LYS A 919 36.35 -30.13 19.06
N GLU A 920 37.37 -30.80 18.53
CA GLU A 920 38.28 -30.26 17.52
C GLU A 920 37.60 -30.06 16.15
N LEU A 921 36.62 -30.91 15.81
CA LEU A 921 35.86 -30.77 14.57
C LEU A 921 34.89 -29.57 14.64
N ILE A 922 34.31 -29.34 15.82
CA ILE A 922 33.45 -28.17 16.09
C ILE A 922 34.26 -26.89 15.97
N GLU A 923 35.49 -26.89 16.49
CA GLU A 923 36.40 -25.75 16.36
C GLU A 923 36.75 -25.47 14.89
N ALA A 924 37.04 -26.51 14.11
CA ALA A 924 37.25 -26.38 12.67
C ALA A 924 36.03 -25.81 11.93
N ILE A 925 34.82 -26.27 12.27
CA ILE A 925 33.56 -25.76 11.67
C ILE A 925 33.31 -24.31 12.08
N LYS A 926 33.55 -23.94 13.34
CA LYS A 926 33.42 -22.54 13.82
C LYS A 926 34.40 -21.60 13.11
N LEU A 927 35.62 -22.07 12.87
CA LEU A 927 36.65 -21.31 12.15
C LEU A 927 36.37 -21.23 10.64
N GLY A 928 35.60 -22.16 10.07
CA GLY A 928 35.15 -22.15 8.67
C GLY A 928 36.32 -22.00 7.69
N LYS A 929 36.32 -20.93 6.88
CA LYS A 929 37.41 -20.65 5.92
C LYS A 929 38.76 -20.40 6.61
N ASN A 930 38.79 -19.90 7.85
CA ASN A 930 40.02 -19.65 8.58
C ASN A 930 40.70 -20.95 9.04
N ALA A 931 39.94 -22.04 9.19
CA ALA A 931 40.50 -23.37 9.48
C ALA A 931 41.48 -23.85 8.39
N LEU A 932 41.37 -23.33 7.16
CA LEU A 932 42.29 -23.64 6.06
C LEU A 932 43.70 -23.06 6.24
N LYS A 933 43.88 -22.10 7.15
CA LYS A 933 45.18 -21.48 7.44
C LYS A 933 46.00 -22.32 8.43
N ASP A 934 45.33 -23.04 9.32
CA ASP A 934 46.00 -23.88 10.32
C ASP A 934 46.35 -25.25 9.76
N ILE A 935 47.66 -25.52 9.70
CA ILE A 935 48.20 -26.77 9.15
C ILE A 935 47.74 -28.00 9.96
N LYS A 936 47.63 -27.86 11.29
CA LYS A 936 47.21 -28.93 12.21
C LYS A 936 45.74 -29.31 12.04
N ILE A 937 44.86 -28.32 11.82
CA ILE A 937 43.44 -28.58 11.59
C ILE A 937 43.26 -29.21 10.21
N MET A 938 44.00 -28.72 9.20
CA MET A 938 43.92 -29.28 7.86
C MET A 938 44.44 -30.72 7.80
N SER A 939 45.55 -31.05 8.48
CA SER A 939 46.06 -32.42 8.56
C SER A 939 45.08 -33.34 9.31
N MET A 940 44.49 -32.87 10.42
CA MET A 940 43.43 -33.61 11.13
C MET A 940 42.23 -33.90 10.24
N LEU A 941 41.71 -32.90 9.52
CA LEU A 941 40.58 -33.07 8.60
C LEU A 941 40.92 -34.02 7.45
N TRP A 942 42.14 -33.96 6.94
CA TRP A 942 42.61 -34.85 5.88
C TRP A 942 42.73 -36.29 6.36
N THR A 943 43.35 -36.54 7.51
CA THR A 943 43.47 -37.90 8.09
C THR A 943 42.11 -38.52 8.38
N LYS A 944 41.13 -37.73 8.89
CA LYS A 944 39.79 -38.22 9.21
C LYS A 944 38.91 -38.49 8.00
N PHE A 945 38.89 -37.59 7.00
CA PHE A 945 37.94 -37.72 5.89
C PHE A 945 38.54 -38.22 4.59
N LYS A 946 39.86 -38.01 4.36
CA LYS A 946 40.60 -38.32 3.13
C LYS A 946 39.89 -37.96 1.82
N ASN A 947 38.98 -36.97 1.87
CA ASN A 947 38.13 -36.59 0.75
C ASN A 947 37.89 -35.08 0.76
N GLN A 948 38.43 -34.41 -0.25
CA GLN A 948 38.40 -32.95 -0.40
C GLN A 948 36.96 -32.40 -0.48
N ASN A 949 36.04 -33.12 -1.12
CA ASN A 949 34.66 -32.65 -1.29
C ASN A 949 33.90 -32.62 0.04
N LYS A 950 34.20 -33.57 0.94
CA LYS A 950 33.61 -33.61 2.28
C LYS A 950 34.16 -32.49 3.16
N ILE A 951 35.47 -32.22 3.10
CA ILE A 951 36.10 -31.12 3.83
C ILE A 951 35.59 -29.76 3.30
N ALA A 952 35.35 -29.67 1.99
CA ALA A 952 34.80 -28.48 1.31
C ALA A 952 33.38 -28.16 1.79
N SER A 953 32.52 -29.18 1.81
CA SER A 953 31.16 -29.02 2.31
C SER A 953 31.12 -28.76 3.83
N LEU A 954 32.02 -29.37 4.60
CA LEU A 954 32.13 -29.17 6.05
C LEU A 954 32.49 -27.71 6.41
N LEU A 955 33.48 -27.13 5.73
CA LEU A 955 33.98 -25.79 6.03
C LEU A 955 33.27 -24.67 5.24
N GLY A 956 32.36 -25.03 4.32
CA GLY A 956 31.64 -24.07 3.47
C GLY A 956 32.53 -23.38 2.43
N VAL A 957 33.51 -24.10 1.85
CA VAL A 957 34.49 -23.56 0.90
C VAL A 957 34.57 -24.39 -0.37
N ASN A 958 35.05 -23.82 -1.48
CA ASN A 958 35.21 -24.57 -2.73
C ASN A 958 36.30 -25.64 -2.63
N ARG A 959 36.07 -26.81 -3.24
CA ARG A 959 37.03 -27.93 -3.33
C ARG A 959 38.43 -27.48 -3.77
N SER A 960 38.51 -26.57 -4.74
CA SER A 960 39.78 -26.04 -5.25
C SER A 960 40.63 -25.34 -4.18
N SER A 961 40.01 -24.69 -3.20
CA SER A 961 40.70 -24.02 -2.09
C SER A 961 41.37 -25.02 -1.15
N ILE A 962 40.71 -26.15 -0.89
CA ILE A 962 41.27 -27.25 -0.09
C ILE A 962 42.37 -27.95 -0.87
N ASN A 963 42.16 -28.25 -2.15
CA ASN A 963 43.18 -28.87 -2.98
C ASN A 963 44.48 -28.05 -2.99
N ARG A 964 44.38 -26.72 -3.12
CA ARG A 964 45.55 -25.83 -3.06
C ARG A 964 46.29 -25.92 -1.71
N ARG A 965 45.56 -25.91 -0.60
CA ARG A 965 46.15 -25.99 0.74
C ARG A 965 46.72 -27.37 1.08
N CYS A 966 46.07 -28.46 0.63
CA CYS A 966 46.62 -29.80 0.76
C CYS A 966 47.94 -29.96 -0.02
N LYS A 967 48.10 -29.28 -1.16
CA LYS A 967 49.38 -29.25 -1.90
C LYS A 967 50.43 -28.41 -1.19
N GLU A 968 50.05 -27.24 -0.69
CA GLU A 968 50.96 -26.33 0.05
C GLU A 968 51.49 -26.96 1.34
N TYR A 969 50.71 -27.84 1.96
CA TYR A 969 51.05 -28.53 3.21
C TYR A 969 51.51 -29.99 3.02
N ASN A 970 51.77 -30.43 1.79
CA ASN A 970 52.21 -31.79 1.46
C ASN A 970 51.37 -32.92 2.08
N LEU A 971 50.04 -32.77 2.11
CA LEU A 971 49.14 -33.75 2.75
C LEU A 971 48.77 -34.94 1.83
N PHE A 972 49.31 -35.02 0.62
CA PHE A 972 48.98 -36.08 -0.35
C PHE A 972 49.85 -37.34 -0.25
N GLU A 973 50.73 -37.43 0.76
CA GLU A 973 51.52 -38.65 1.04
C GLU A 973 50.67 -39.80 1.61
#